data_AF-A0A381QIG6-F1
#
_entry.id   AF-A0A381QIG6-F1
#
_cell.length_a   1.000
_cell.length_b   1.000
_cell.length_c   1.000
_cell.angle_alpha   90.00
_cell.angle_beta   90.00
_cell.angle_gamma   90.00
#
_symmetry.space_group_name_H-M   'P 1'
#
loop_
_entity.id
_entity.type
_entity.pdbx_description
1 polymer ?
#
loop_
_entity_poly.entity_id
_entity_poly.type
_entity_poly.pdbx_seq_one_letter_code
_entity_poly.pdbx_strand_id
1 'polypeptide(L)'
;MPQSFSQFIQEEDSAPHANEKGKVHSFHQKQHDHHADQRAQGKHKSYKTLERGVIYQTTSGTWVGKRNNGDKPEYFQSKGQAEHWVNGTAPKNGNSGFLPGDSKAHKDDSKSYEHDKDVPSQFQHPPSSSEPEKASTKETKTTTKEKPKKTEHDKAQSALDAVDGGSSQEDPEVAEARKVDREKWDNVTTMTTDRAKELTAEGYGAGQLVSMAGEVMTCQSLDMYKNGASREEIRNKLMNTIDSTPGHILDSKSGREWVDAAISCGDAVVKKYGLNNIKEIAWDSVEGNFLVGTSGHGTAADMFVKLNNGRRVGISLKKDGKVRIHNGGYDKVMKNIVENMRERGVDEKIITKMAETTDTNLYWNDINETLSDKNLQNLSKAAQSTVDKILKDPDGDLAKEVLGTSKTLSKYTSLLKPDKNGVPLFLSNVQSKLSPEGRARHEKAAAKAKAEGTKIPREGPNENDLKVLSRVAAYLEKQGKGGTVYSDLRDADTKHFSRFIKTMKSDPKLETAMKDEILGGMELEQILGLEKNPALDELGIFYGIPPKGAELSEKSLMKMFGKDSKNLLEDKSFVEQFRKMKDPKEKTKAKEEFLNNVKSKIAIDYSDGEKVGTIKFIGDIDGKKTEFPLFTMGVRTKGIGVSPGFEMVQTSFMGNALEHGFEIDEWPEETRKKWWNGEMSRIDKDLQSIDETSPRSKDLISYKEHLTDRIKTFKEHYKSVAHGIHEVIQTTNT
;
A
#
# COMPACT_ATOMS: atom_id res chain seq x y z
N MET A 1 25.56 -49.14 -17.38
CA MET A 1 26.97 -49.21 -17.81
C MET A 1 27.03 -49.10 -19.32
N PRO A 2 28.11 -48.56 -19.90
CA PRO A 2 29.20 -47.78 -19.31
C PRO A 2 29.47 -46.49 -20.15
N GLN A 3 30.35 -45.52 -19.87
CA GLN A 3 31.60 -45.41 -19.11
C GLN A 3 31.87 -43.87 -19.02
N SER A 4 31.88 -43.21 -17.85
CA SER A 4 33.03 -42.90 -16.98
C SER A 4 34.30 -42.40 -17.69
N PHE A 5 34.83 -41.25 -17.26
CA PHE A 5 36.18 -41.20 -16.67
C PHE A 5 36.33 -40.00 -15.72
N SER A 6 36.83 -40.34 -14.54
CA SER A 6 37.09 -39.50 -13.37
C SER A 6 38.62 -39.33 -13.19
N GLN A 7 39.00 -38.52 -12.19
CA GLN A 7 40.29 -38.49 -11.46
C GLN A 7 41.42 -37.69 -12.14
N PHE A 8 42.18 -36.82 -11.45
CA PHE A 8 42.77 -36.87 -10.10
C PHE A 8 42.52 -35.57 -9.29
N ILE A 9 42.11 -35.58 -8.02
CA ILE A 9 42.86 -35.72 -6.74
C ILE A 9 43.97 -34.67 -6.54
N GLN A 10 43.78 -33.72 -5.60
CA GLN A 10 44.40 -33.75 -4.26
C GLN A 10 43.84 -32.65 -3.34
N GLU A 11 43.41 -33.05 -2.13
CA GLU A 11 43.24 -32.18 -0.95
C GLU A 11 44.62 -31.73 -0.47
N GLU A 12 44.75 -30.48 -0.03
CA GLU A 12 45.45 -30.14 1.22
C GLU A 12 45.16 -28.70 1.67
N ASP A 13 45.11 -28.56 2.99
CA ASP A 13 44.73 -27.40 3.80
C ASP A 13 45.56 -26.13 3.59
N SER A 14 44.99 -25.01 4.08
CA SER A 14 45.64 -23.87 4.77
C SER A 14 45.40 -22.49 4.14
N ALA A 15 44.70 -21.63 4.88
CA ALA A 15 44.66 -20.16 4.69
C ALA A 15 46.06 -19.52 4.91
N PRO A 16 46.21 -18.17 4.85
CA PRO A 16 45.81 -17.18 3.85
C PRO A 16 47.03 -16.34 3.34
N HIS A 17 46.77 -15.38 2.46
CA HIS A 17 47.57 -14.19 2.10
C HIS A 17 48.34 -14.13 0.74
N ALA A 18 47.95 -13.07 0.02
CA ALA A 18 48.78 -12.06 -0.65
C ALA A 18 49.41 -12.34 -2.03
N ASN A 19 48.86 -11.60 -3.01
CA ASN A 19 49.48 -10.76 -4.07
C ASN A 19 50.77 -11.26 -4.76
N GLU A 20 50.89 -11.23 -6.09
CA GLU A 20 50.95 -10.04 -6.97
C GLU A 20 50.70 -10.48 -8.44
N LYS A 21 50.29 -9.68 -9.44
CA LYS A 21 49.76 -8.31 -9.63
C LYS A 21 49.28 -8.25 -11.09
N GLY A 22 48.11 -7.64 -11.36
CA GLY A 22 47.64 -7.46 -12.74
C GLY A 22 46.29 -6.76 -12.95
N LYS A 23 46.05 -5.62 -12.28
CA LYS A 23 44.96 -4.63 -12.47
C LYS A 23 43.58 -4.94 -11.87
N VAL A 24 43.46 -4.79 -10.55
CA VAL A 24 42.26 -4.25 -9.92
C VAL A 24 42.41 -2.72 -9.89
N HIS A 25 41.46 -1.98 -10.46
CA HIS A 25 41.53 -0.53 -10.60
C HIS A 25 41.73 0.17 -9.25
N SER A 26 42.90 0.81 -9.09
CA SER A 26 43.30 1.60 -7.91
C SER A 26 42.38 2.79 -7.58
N PHE A 27 41.38 3.05 -8.42
CA PHE A 27 40.37 4.08 -8.22
C PHE A 27 39.31 3.66 -7.19
N HIS A 28 38.91 2.38 -7.19
CA HIS A 28 37.87 1.87 -6.28
C HIS A 28 38.35 1.77 -4.83
N GLN A 29 39.62 1.41 -4.63
CA GLN A 29 40.19 1.28 -3.29
C GLN A 29 40.45 2.65 -2.66
N LYS A 30 40.96 3.62 -3.42
CA LYS A 30 41.13 5.01 -2.94
C LYS A 30 39.80 5.71 -2.64
N GLN A 31 38.73 5.44 -3.40
CA GLN A 31 37.38 5.93 -3.06
C GLN A 31 36.85 5.27 -1.78
N HIS A 32 37.00 3.96 -1.66
CA HIS A 32 36.58 3.21 -0.48
C HIS A 32 37.30 3.71 0.79
N ASP A 33 38.62 3.92 0.72
CA ASP A 33 39.43 4.38 1.85
C ASP A 33 39.13 5.85 2.19
N HIS A 34 38.91 6.71 1.19
CA HIS A 34 38.50 8.10 1.39
C HIS A 34 37.13 8.22 2.09
N HIS A 35 36.18 7.34 1.78
CA HIS A 35 34.86 7.32 2.43
C HIS A 35 34.87 6.62 3.79
N ALA A 36 35.75 5.64 4.00
CA ALA A 36 36.00 5.02 5.30
C ALA A 36 36.63 6.02 6.29
N ASP A 37 37.58 6.84 5.85
CA ASP A 37 38.17 7.92 6.65
C ASP A 37 37.15 9.01 7.01
N GLN A 38 36.25 9.35 6.09
CA GLN A 38 35.17 10.30 6.40
C GLN A 38 34.10 9.75 7.35
N ARG A 39 33.95 8.41 7.42
CA ARG A 39 33.13 7.73 8.44
C ARG A 39 33.80 7.79 9.81
N ALA A 40 35.12 7.61 9.88
CA ALA A 40 35.89 7.78 11.12
C ALA A 40 35.87 9.24 11.64
N GLN A 41 35.75 10.21 10.73
CA GLN A 41 35.57 11.64 11.05
C GLN A 41 34.11 12.05 11.33
N GLY A 42 33.15 11.12 11.35
CA GLY A 42 31.74 11.39 11.68
C GLY A 42 30.95 12.17 10.61
N LYS A 43 31.47 12.31 9.38
CA LYS A 43 30.84 13.12 8.32
C LYS A 43 29.76 12.40 7.51
N HIS A 44 29.71 11.06 7.58
CA HIS A 44 28.71 10.23 6.90
C HIS A 44 28.12 9.17 7.84
N LYS A 45 26.80 9.03 7.84
CA LYS A 45 26.06 7.95 8.51
C LYS A 45 25.65 6.89 7.46
N SER A 46 25.50 5.63 7.88
CA SER A 46 24.83 4.58 7.08
C SER A 46 25.42 4.30 5.67
N TYR A 47 26.75 4.27 5.55
CA TYR A 47 27.48 3.97 4.30
C TYR A 47 27.29 2.51 3.84
N LYS A 48 27.04 2.29 2.54
CA LYS A 48 26.90 0.96 1.92
C LYS A 48 27.48 0.95 0.51
N THR A 49 28.37 -0.01 0.23
CA THR A 49 28.88 -0.28 -1.11
C THR A 49 27.90 -1.15 -1.88
N LEU A 50 27.70 -0.84 -3.15
CA LEU A 50 26.82 -1.55 -4.09
C LEU A 50 27.62 -1.95 -5.33
N GLU A 51 27.07 -2.84 -6.15
CA GLU A 51 27.74 -3.38 -7.34
C GLU A 51 28.20 -2.28 -8.32
N ARG A 52 27.41 -1.20 -8.44
CA ARG A 52 27.65 -0.11 -9.40
C ARG A 52 28.04 1.22 -8.75
N GLY A 53 28.33 1.25 -7.44
CA GLY A 53 28.70 2.48 -6.73
C GLY A 53 28.56 2.41 -5.22
N VAL A 54 28.40 3.56 -4.57
CA VAL A 54 28.30 3.68 -3.11
C VAL A 54 27.12 4.56 -2.74
N ILE A 55 26.52 4.29 -1.58
CA ILE A 55 25.54 5.18 -0.96
C ILE A 55 25.94 5.53 0.46
N TYR A 56 25.53 6.71 0.93
CA TYR A 56 25.71 7.14 2.32
C TYR A 56 24.70 8.23 2.69
N GLN A 57 24.50 8.45 3.98
CA GLN A 57 23.64 9.51 4.49
C GLN A 57 24.51 10.65 5.04
N THR A 58 24.23 11.88 4.63
CA THR A 58 24.89 13.07 5.19
C THR A 58 24.48 13.26 6.66
N THR A 59 25.22 14.11 7.39
CA THR A 59 24.84 14.53 8.75
C THR A 59 23.49 15.25 8.81
N SER A 60 23.03 15.84 7.71
CA SER A 60 21.71 16.45 7.56
C SER A 60 20.58 15.46 7.25
N GLY A 61 20.87 14.16 7.15
CA GLY A 61 19.88 13.12 6.91
C GLY A 61 19.59 12.81 5.43
N THR A 62 20.22 13.53 4.49
CA THR A 62 20.04 13.34 3.04
C THR A 62 20.82 12.12 2.56
N TRP A 63 20.18 11.26 1.76
CA TRP A 63 20.86 10.12 1.15
C TRP A 63 21.61 10.54 -0.10
N VAL A 64 22.80 9.99 -0.30
CA VAL A 64 23.69 10.32 -1.40
C VAL A 64 24.07 9.03 -2.09
N GLY A 65 23.94 8.99 -3.41
CA GLY A 65 24.38 7.89 -4.25
C GLY A 65 25.48 8.35 -5.22
N LYS A 66 26.53 7.55 -5.40
CA LYS A 66 27.60 7.83 -6.36
C LYS A 66 27.92 6.57 -7.14
N ARG A 67 27.78 6.62 -8.47
CA ARG A 67 28.12 5.49 -9.36
C ARG A 67 29.64 5.40 -9.57
N ASN A 68 30.14 4.19 -9.78
CA ASN A 68 31.56 3.88 -10.01
C ASN A 68 32.16 4.66 -11.19
N ASN A 69 31.36 4.94 -12.22
CA ASN A 69 31.77 5.65 -13.43
C ASN A 69 31.16 7.07 -13.51
N GLY A 70 30.58 7.56 -12.41
CA GLY A 70 29.97 8.90 -12.34
C GLY A 70 30.84 9.86 -11.55
N ASP A 71 31.13 11.02 -12.13
CA ASP A 71 31.98 12.03 -11.47
C ASP A 71 31.23 12.78 -10.37
N LYS A 72 29.89 12.75 -10.35
CA LYS A 72 29.06 13.50 -9.40
C LYS A 72 28.17 12.60 -8.54
N PRO A 73 28.10 12.85 -7.22
CA PRO A 73 27.10 12.24 -6.36
C PRO A 73 25.71 12.86 -6.63
N GLU A 74 24.67 12.05 -6.56
CA GLU A 74 23.27 12.48 -6.58
C GLU A 74 22.64 12.34 -5.18
N TYR A 75 21.62 13.16 -4.93
CA TYR A 75 20.99 13.32 -3.61
C TYR A 75 19.55 12.82 -3.64
N PHE A 76 19.17 12.07 -2.62
CA PHE A 76 17.92 11.33 -2.54
C PHE A 76 17.27 11.55 -1.18
N GLN A 77 15.94 11.49 -1.14
CA GLN A 77 15.19 11.64 0.10
C GLN A 77 15.16 10.34 0.91
N SER A 78 15.34 9.19 0.26
CA SER A 78 15.40 7.89 0.94
C SER A 78 16.58 7.04 0.49
N LYS A 79 16.96 6.11 1.38
CA LYS A 79 17.99 5.11 1.12
C LYS A 79 17.66 4.28 -0.11
N GLY A 80 16.40 3.85 -0.24
CA GLY A 80 15.93 3.02 -1.34
C GLY A 80 16.15 3.70 -2.69
N GLN A 81 15.78 4.97 -2.81
CA GLN A 81 16.00 5.76 -4.04
C GLN A 81 17.49 5.81 -4.41
N ALA A 82 18.37 6.06 -3.44
CA ALA A 82 19.81 6.06 -3.67
C ALA A 82 20.34 4.68 -4.10
N GLU A 83 19.89 3.59 -3.47
CA GLU A 83 20.32 2.22 -3.84
C GLU A 83 19.88 1.85 -5.25
N HIS A 84 18.64 2.18 -5.61
CA HIS A 84 18.05 1.89 -6.90
C HIS A 84 18.72 2.67 -8.02
N TRP A 85 18.91 3.98 -7.80
CA TRP A 85 19.64 4.82 -8.72
C TRP A 85 21.09 4.36 -8.90
N VAL A 86 21.83 4.04 -7.82
CA VAL A 86 23.22 3.57 -7.96
C VAL A 86 23.29 2.26 -8.75
N ASN A 87 22.40 1.30 -8.50
CA ASN A 87 22.39 0.01 -9.21
C ASN A 87 21.78 0.07 -10.62
N GLY A 88 21.18 1.19 -11.02
CA GLY A 88 20.46 1.30 -12.29
C GLY A 88 19.26 0.36 -12.36
N THR A 89 18.55 0.21 -11.23
CA THR A 89 17.35 -0.63 -11.08
C THR A 89 16.18 0.25 -10.70
N ALA A 90 14.98 -0.01 -11.21
CA ALA A 90 13.77 0.69 -10.78
C ALA A 90 13.46 0.39 -9.30
N PRO A 91 12.90 1.34 -8.53
CA PRO A 91 12.53 1.11 -7.15
C PRO A 91 11.49 0.01 -6.99
N LYS A 92 11.73 -0.92 -6.07
CA LYS A 92 10.83 -2.08 -5.81
C LYS A 92 9.50 -1.72 -5.13
N ASN A 93 9.26 -0.43 -4.90
CA ASN A 93 8.00 0.10 -4.39
C ASN A 93 7.34 0.89 -5.54
N GLY A 94 6.18 0.40 -5.98
CA GLY A 94 5.45 0.89 -7.15
C GLY A 94 4.86 2.30 -6.98
N ASN A 95 5.71 3.31 -6.97
CA ASN A 95 5.36 4.68 -7.34
C ASN A 95 6.57 5.34 -8.03
N SER A 96 6.74 5.03 -9.31
CA SER A 96 7.53 5.81 -10.26
C SER A 96 7.16 5.32 -11.66
N GLY A 97 6.45 6.15 -12.43
CA GLY A 97 6.05 5.87 -13.81
C GLY A 97 7.24 5.71 -14.73
N PHE A 98 7.74 4.47 -14.86
CA PHE A 98 8.72 4.11 -15.88
C PHE A 98 8.26 2.84 -16.59
N LEU A 99 7.54 2.99 -17.71
CA LEU A 99 7.34 1.89 -18.64
C LEU A 99 8.65 1.69 -19.42
N PRO A 100 9.14 0.46 -19.60
CA PRO A 100 10.35 0.22 -20.38
C PRO A 100 10.09 0.46 -21.87
N GLY A 101 10.73 1.51 -22.40
CA GLY A 101 10.67 1.95 -23.79
C GLY A 101 11.66 3.07 -24.14
N ASP A 102 12.24 3.75 -23.15
CA ASP A 102 13.20 4.85 -23.33
C ASP A 102 14.59 4.35 -23.75
N SER A 103 14.69 3.85 -24.99
CA SER A 103 15.97 3.73 -25.68
C SER A 103 15.98 4.65 -26.89
N LYS A 104 16.38 5.91 -26.69
CA LYS A 104 17.07 6.67 -27.74
C LYS A 104 18.30 7.35 -27.17
N ALA A 105 19.43 6.82 -27.63
CA ALA A 105 20.76 7.34 -27.42
C ALA A 105 20.88 8.79 -27.91
N HIS A 106 21.57 9.62 -27.14
CA HIS A 106 22.26 10.78 -27.69
C HIS A 106 23.76 10.68 -27.35
N LYS A 107 24.54 10.30 -28.37
CA LYS A 107 25.87 10.83 -28.60
C LYS A 107 25.71 12.35 -28.80
N ASP A 108 26.55 13.19 -28.22
CA ASP A 108 27.83 13.55 -28.83
C ASP A 108 28.54 14.67 -28.05
N ASP A 109 29.84 14.66 -28.30
CA ASP A 109 30.95 15.50 -27.88
C ASP A 109 30.71 17.02 -27.97
N SER A 110 31.08 17.75 -26.91
CA SER A 110 31.99 18.90 -27.04
C SER A 110 32.54 19.34 -25.68
N LYS A 111 33.86 19.49 -25.64
CA LYS A 111 34.70 19.96 -24.53
C LYS A 111 34.64 21.49 -24.42
N SER A 112 34.78 22.03 -23.21
CA SER A 112 35.93 22.89 -22.84
C SER A 112 35.84 23.35 -21.37
N TYR A 113 36.93 23.13 -20.64
CA TYR A 113 37.20 23.60 -19.28
C TYR A 113 37.58 25.09 -19.26
N GLU A 114 37.33 25.76 -18.14
CA GLU A 114 38.29 26.71 -17.55
C GLU A 114 38.07 26.82 -16.02
N HIS A 115 39.16 26.67 -15.27
CA HIS A 115 39.27 26.92 -13.83
C HIS A 115 39.78 28.35 -13.62
N ASP A 116 39.34 29.03 -12.55
CA ASP A 116 40.22 29.81 -11.65
C ASP A 116 39.48 30.21 -10.36
N LYS A 117 39.99 29.78 -9.18
CA LYS A 117 40.84 30.53 -8.21
C LYS A 117 40.03 31.69 -7.57
N ASP A 118 39.62 31.69 -6.29
CA ASP A 118 40.36 31.40 -5.06
C ASP A 118 39.43 30.96 -3.89
N VAL A 119 39.85 29.94 -3.14
CA VAL A 119 39.27 29.51 -1.85
C VAL A 119 40.04 30.19 -0.71
N PRO A 120 39.38 30.66 0.36
CA PRO A 120 40.04 31.24 1.54
C PRO A 120 41.07 30.29 2.19
N SER A 121 42.24 30.84 2.52
CA SER A 121 43.47 30.17 2.99
C SER A 121 43.39 29.40 4.33
N GLN A 122 42.21 29.24 4.92
CA GLN A 122 41.99 28.45 6.14
C GLN A 122 41.81 26.93 5.89
N PHE A 123 42.02 26.48 4.65
CA PHE A 123 41.98 25.07 4.25
C PHE A 123 43.20 24.61 3.44
N GLN A 124 44.33 25.34 3.49
CA GLN A 124 45.62 24.83 2.99
C GLN A 124 46.51 24.40 4.17
N HIS A 125 47.04 23.18 4.09
CA HIS A 125 48.02 22.62 5.03
C HIS A 125 49.38 23.35 4.90
N PRO A 126 50.21 23.37 5.97
CA PRO A 126 51.41 24.20 6.03
C PRO A 126 52.47 23.83 4.98
N PRO A 127 53.22 24.80 4.43
CA PRO A 127 54.51 24.56 3.83
C PRO A 127 55.56 24.39 4.94
N SER A 128 56.44 23.42 4.76
CA SER A 128 57.63 23.26 5.57
C SER A 128 58.53 24.51 5.47
N SER A 129 58.98 24.97 6.64
CA SER A 129 60.11 25.87 7.00
C SER A 129 59.99 27.42 6.89
N SER A 130 59.93 28.04 8.10
CA SER A 130 60.63 29.23 8.63
C SER A 130 60.52 30.64 8.01
N GLU A 131 59.70 31.50 8.68
CA GLU A 131 59.92 32.90 9.17
C GLU A 131 60.38 34.08 8.24
N PRO A 132 60.19 35.38 8.61
CA PRO A 132 58.97 36.11 9.04
C PRO A 132 58.83 37.55 8.44
N GLU A 133 57.75 38.28 8.83
CA GLU A 133 57.60 39.76 8.97
C GLU A 133 56.53 40.55 8.15
N LYS A 134 55.53 41.03 8.93
CA LYS A 134 54.97 42.40 9.09
C LYS A 134 54.08 43.11 8.04
N ALA A 135 52.96 43.61 8.62
CA ALA A 135 52.34 44.95 8.51
C ALA A 135 51.02 45.13 7.70
N SER A 136 49.90 45.05 8.44
CA SER A 136 48.78 46.03 8.54
C SER A 136 48.48 46.98 7.37
N THR A 137 47.24 46.98 6.83
CA THR A 137 46.26 48.10 6.99
C THR A 137 44.87 47.83 6.33
N LYS A 138 43.84 47.93 7.18
CA LYS A 138 42.48 48.54 7.09
C LYS A 138 41.79 48.93 5.75
N GLU A 139 40.44 48.91 5.84
CA GLU A 139 39.36 49.58 5.04
C GLU A 139 38.75 48.79 3.86
N THR A 140 37.44 48.77 3.55
CA THR A 140 36.15 49.10 4.21
C THR A 140 35.06 48.39 3.38
N LYS A 141 34.01 47.90 4.04
CA LYS A 141 32.81 47.27 3.46
C LYS A 141 32.12 48.13 2.38
N THR A 142 31.69 47.50 1.30
CA THR A 142 30.40 47.80 0.65
C THR A 142 29.72 46.53 0.18
N THR A 143 28.48 46.37 0.62
CA THR A 143 27.63 45.18 0.51
C THR A 143 26.89 45.16 -0.82
N THR A 144 26.95 44.07 -1.58
CA THR A 144 25.92 43.71 -2.57
C THR A 144 25.49 42.25 -2.33
N LYS A 145 24.20 42.07 -2.10
CA LYS A 145 23.53 40.77 -1.83
C LYS A 145 23.45 39.95 -3.11
N GLU A 146 24.06 38.76 -3.15
CA GLU A 146 23.77 37.74 -4.17
C GLU A 146 22.50 36.92 -3.82
N LYS A 147 21.69 36.62 -4.84
CA LYS A 147 20.45 35.82 -4.77
C LYS A 147 20.75 34.30 -4.80
N PRO A 148 19.86 33.44 -4.24
CA PRO A 148 20.09 32.00 -4.14
C PRO A 148 19.93 31.25 -5.48
N LYS A 149 20.62 30.10 -5.63
CA LYS A 149 20.56 29.17 -6.78
C LYS A 149 19.22 28.40 -6.82
N LYS A 150 18.62 28.33 -8.02
CA LYS A 150 17.33 27.69 -8.38
C LYS A 150 17.42 26.15 -8.51
N THR A 151 16.42 25.44 -7.99
CA THR A 151 16.16 23.98 -8.09
C THR A 151 15.59 23.56 -9.46
N GLU A 152 15.44 22.26 -9.75
CA GLU A 152 14.75 21.79 -10.97
C GLU A 152 13.27 22.19 -11.00
N HIS A 153 12.62 22.18 -9.84
CA HIS A 153 11.28 22.76 -9.66
C HIS A 153 11.27 24.25 -10.04
N ASP A 154 12.28 25.01 -9.62
CA ASP A 154 12.40 26.44 -10.00
C ASP A 154 12.67 26.63 -11.50
N LYS A 155 13.29 25.67 -12.19
CA LYS A 155 13.49 25.70 -13.65
C LYS A 155 12.19 25.41 -14.40
N ALA A 156 11.46 24.37 -14.01
CA ALA A 156 10.15 24.04 -14.59
C ALA A 156 9.12 25.17 -14.34
N GLN A 157 9.11 25.73 -13.14
CA GLN A 157 8.28 26.89 -12.82
C GLN A 157 8.67 28.12 -13.66
N SER A 158 9.98 28.36 -13.88
CA SER A 158 10.44 29.48 -14.72
C SER A 158 10.04 29.31 -16.20
N ALA A 159 9.95 28.09 -16.72
CA ALA A 159 9.46 27.81 -18.06
C ALA A 159 7.94 28.05 -18.17
N LEU A 160 7.17 27.57 -17.18
CA LEU A 160 5.72 27.80 -17.11
C LEU A 160 5.36 29.28 -16.94
N ASP A 161 6.12 30.03 -16.14
CA ASP A 161 5.90 31.47 -15.91
C ASP A 161 6.19 32.31 -17.16
N ALA A 162 7.04 31.83 -18.09
CA ALA A 162 7.30 32.49 -19.36
C ALA A 162 6.11 32.40 -20.34
N VAL A 163 5.25 31.39 -20.19
CA VAL A 163 4.06 31.15 -21.04
C VAL A 163 2.88 32.02 -20.63
N ASP A 164 2.66 32.26 -19.32
CA ASP A 164 1.58 33.14 -18.83
C ASP A 164 1.84 34.64 -19.13
N GLY A 165 3.01 34.98 -19.68
CA GLY A 165 3.45 36.34 -20.04
C GLY A 165 2.97 36.89 -21.40
N GLY A 166 2.04 36.24 -22.10
CA GLY A 166 1.37 36.81 -23.28
C GLY A 166 1.93 36.45 -24.65
N SER A 167 2.71 35.38 -24.77
CA SER A 167 3.02 34.76 -26.08
C SER A 167 1.82 33.90 -26.54
N SER A 168 1.29 34.15 -27.74
CA SER A 168 0.19 33.39 -28.34
C SER A 168 0.59 32.02 -28.90
N GLN A 169 1.86 31.64 -28.81
CA GLN A 169 2.34 30.30 -29.13
C GLN A 169 2.77 29.56 -27.87
N GLU A 170 2.21 28.35 -27.73
CA GLU A 170 2.61 27.39 -26.70
C GLU A 170 4.07 26.95 -26.91
N ASP A 171 4.81 26.83 -25.81
CA ASP A 171 6.20 26.37 -25.80
C ASP A 171 6.30 24.96 -26.44
N PRO A 172 7.18 24.74 -27.44
CA PRO A 172 7.38 23.44 -28.06
C PRO A 172 7.65 22.29 -27.07
N GLU A 173 8.33 22.56 -25.96
CA GLU A 173 8.61 21.56 -24.93
C GLU A 173 7.33 21.16 -24.17
N VAL A 174 6.45 22.12 -23.90
CA VAL A 174 5.12 21.88 -23.29
C VAL A 174 4.22 21.11 -24.24
N ALA A 175 4.22 21.47 -25.53
CA ALA A 175 3.43 20.77 -26.54
C ALA A 175 3.86 19.30 -26.70
N GLU A 176 5.17 19.03 -26.75
CA GLU A 176 5.69 17.66 -26.83
C GLU A 176 5.43 16.88 -25.55
N ALA A 177 5.64 17.47 -24.37
CA ALA A 177 5.33 16.81 -23.10
C ALA A 177 3.85 16.42 -23.02
N ARG A 178 2.93 17.30 -23.46
CA ARG A 178 1.50 16.98 -23.52
C ARG A 178 1.23 15.81 -24.45
N LYS A 179 1.81 15.84 -25.65
CA LYS A 179 1.66 14.75 -26.62
C LYS A 179 2.12 13.41 -26.03
N VAL A 180 3.31 13.37 -25.43
CA VAL A 180 3.87 12.16 -24.81
C VAL A 180 3.01 11.67 -23.64
N ASP A 181 2.51 12.57 -22.78
CA ASP A 181 1.58 12.19 -21.71
C ASP A 181 0.31 11.54 -22.29
N ARG A 182 -0.28 12.13 -23.34
CA ARG A 182 -1.47 11.56 -24.00
C ARG A 182 -1.21 10.24 -24.71
N GLU A 183 -0.03 10.04 -25.31
CA GLU A 183 0.37 8.74 -25.83
C GLU A 183 0.45 7.68 -24.73
N LYS A 184 0.95 8.05 -23.54
CA LYS A 184 0.96 7.16 -22.37
C LYS A 184 -0.45 6.82 -21.90
N TRP A 185 -1.38 7.77 -21.96
CA TRP A 185 -2.79 7.50 -21.66
C TRP A 185 -3.32 6.42 -22.60
N ASP A 186 -3.18 6.63 -23.90
CA ASP A 186 -3.71 5.71 -24.91
C ASP A 186 -3.12 4.30 -24.80
N ASN A 187 -1.82 4.19 -24.55
CA ASN A 187 -1.14 2.91 -24.33
C ASN A 187 -1.71 2.12 -23.13
N VAL A 188 -2.10 2.83 -22.07
CA VAL A 188 -2.67 2.22 -20.86
C VAL A 188 -4.16 1.92 -21.04
N THR A 189 -4.92 2.83 -21.67
CA THR A 189 -6.35 2.64 -21.96
C THR A 189 -6.61 1.53 -22.97
N THR A 190 -5.64 1.14 -23.79
CA THR A 190 -5.76 0.04 -24.77
C THR A 190 -4.97 -1.21 -24.36
N MET A 191 -4.55 -1.30 -23.09
CA MET A 191 -3.72 -2.40 -22.63
C MET A 191 -4.42 -3.75 -22.72
N THR A 192 -3.75 -4.74 -23.29
CA THR A 192 -4.23 -6.12 -23.38
C THR A 192 -3.79 -6.96 -22.17
N THR A 193 -4.51 -8.05 -21.92
CA THR A 193 -4.17 -9.02 -20.88
C THR A 193 -2.81 -9.69 -21.11
N ASP A 194 -2.37 -9.84 -22.36
CA ASP A 194 -1.04 -10.39 -22.67
C ASP A 194 0.07 -9.39 -22.34
N ARG A 195 -0.08 -8.12 -22.73
CA ARG A 195 0.87 -7.07 -22.31
C ARG A 195 0.91 -6.94 -20.79
N ALA A 196 -0.23 -7.06 -20.12
CA ALA A 196 -0.29 -7.02 -18.67
C ALA A 196 0.48 -8.19 -18.00
N LYS A 197 0.50 -9.38 -18.62
CA LYS A 197 1.30 -10.51 -18.13
C LYS A 197 2.80 -10.25 -18.25
N GLU A 198 3.24 -9.63 -19.35
CA GLU A 198 4.64 -9.23 -19.55
C GLU A 198 5.08 -8.25 -18.46
N LEU A 199 4.33 -7.17 -18.26
CA LEU A 199 4.59 -6.19 -17.20
C LEU A 199 4.54 -6.83 -15.80
N THR A 200 3.63 -7.78 -15.58
CA THR A 200 3.60 -8.52 -14.30
C THR A 200 4.87 -9.33 -14.09
N ALA A 201 5.44 -9.92 -15.15
CA ALA A 201 6.73 -10.62 -15.08
C ALA A 201 7.90 -9.66 -14.82
N GLU A 202 7.78 -8.40 -15.23
CA GLU A 202 8.72 -7.31 -14.93
C GLU A 202 8.56 -6.74 -13.49
N GLY A 203 7.54 -7.19 -12.76
CA GLY A 203 7.36 -6.87 -11.33
C GLY A 203 6.14 -6.00 -11.02
N TYR A 204 5.32 -5.63 -12.02
CA TYR A 204 4.08 -4.91 -11.78
C TYR A 204 3.03 -5.81 -11.11
N GLY A 205 2.21 -5.23 -10.23
CA GLY A 205 1.07 -5.94 -9.69
C GLY A 205 -0.04 -6.07 -10.74
N ALA A 206 -0.60 -7.26 -10.95
CA ALA A 206 -1.72 -7.43 -11.90
C ALA A 206 -2.93 -6.51 -11.58
N GLY A 207 -3.20 -6.26 -10.29
CA GLY A 207 -4.23 -5.31 -9.86
C GLY A 207 -3.85 -3.84 -10.08
N GLN A 208 -2.56 -3.51 -10.08
CA GLN A 208 -2.06 -2.16 -10.34
C GLN A 208 -2.35 -1.75 -11.80
N LEU A 209 -2.10 -2.65 -12.76
CA LEU A 209 -2.33 -2.37 -14.18
C LEU A 209 -3.82 -2.13 -14.50
N VAL A 210 -4.71 -2.87 -13.83
CA VAL A 210 -6.17 -2.66 -13.91
C VAL A 210 -6.55 -1.28 -13.33
N SER A 211 -5.90 -0.87 -12.23
CA SER A 211 -6.12 0.46 -11.62
C SER A 211 -5.68 1.59 -12.55
N MET A 212 -4.47 1.48 -13.11
CA MET A 212 -3.91 2.46 -14.05
C MET A 212 -4.82 2.69 -15.26
N ALA A 213 -5.42 1.63 -15.81
CA ALA A 213 -6.41 1.77 -16.88
C ALA A 213 -7.62 2.63 -16.47
N GLY A 214 -8.14 2.44 -15.25
CA GLY A 214 -9.23 3.26 -14.71
C GLY A 214 -8.82 4.69 -14.35
N GLU A 215 -7.62 4.89 -13.84
CA GLU A 215 -7.05 6.22 -13.53
C GLU A 215 -6.92 7.08 -14.79
N VAL A 216 -6.36 6.50 -15.87
CA VAL A 216 -6.25 7.18 -17.16
C VAL A 216 -7.63 7.45 -17.77
N MET A 217 -8.59 6.53 -17.65
CA MET A 217 -9.97 6.77 -18.09
C MET A 217 -10.61 7.98 -17.37
N THR A 218 -10.19 8.28 -16.13
CA THR A 218 -10.65 9.49 -15.41
C THR A 218 -10.05 10.74 -16.04
N CYS A 219 -8.76 10.71 -16.38
CA CYS A 219 -8.08 11.79 -17.10
C CYS A 219 -8.77 12.06 -18.46
N GLN A 220 -9.06 11.01 -19.23
CA GLN A 220 -9.79 11.10 -20.50
C GLN A 220 -11.22 11.63 -20.31
N SER A 221 -11.93 11.21 -19.26
CA SER A 221 -13.28 11.69 -18.97
C SER A 221 -13.30 13.21 -18.73
N LEU A 222 -12.36 13.71 -17.91
CA LEU A 222 -12.22 15.14 -17.64
C LEU A 222 -11.85 15.94 -18.90
N ASP A 223 -10.96 15.41 -19.73
CA ASP A 223 -10.57 16.04 -20.98
C ASP A 223 -11.75 16.12 -21.98
N MET A 224 -12.53 15.04 -22.09
CA MET A 224 -13.73 15.01 -22.91
C MET A 224 -14.81 15.96 -22.40
N TYR A 225 -15.01 16.06 -21.08
CA TYR A 225 -15.88 17.07 -20.51
C TYR A 225 -15.45 18.49 -20.90
N LYS A 226 -14.15 18.79 -20.81
CA LYS A 226 -13.57 20.08 -21.19
C LYS A 226 -13.80 20.40 -22.67
N ASN A 227 -13.93 19.37 -23.50
CA ASN A 227 -14.25 19.45 -24.93
C ASN A 227 -15.77 19.39 -25.23
N GLY A 228 -16.63 19.48 -24.22
CA GLY A 228 -18.09 19.58 -24.37
C GLY A 228 -18.83 18.25 -24.49
N ALA A 229 -18.16 17.11 -24.30
CA ALA A 229 -18.82 15.81 -24.35
C ALA A 229 -19.77 15.61 -23.15
N SER A 230 -20.89 14.96 -23.40
CA SER A 230 -21.83 14.49 -22.38
C SER A 230 -21.31 13.22 -21.68
N ARG A 231 -21.87 12.93 -20.50
CA ARG A 231 -21.58 11.71 -19.74
C ARG A 231 -21.80 10.45 -20.57
N GLU A 232 -22.86 10.43 -21.39
CA GLU A 232 -23.21 9.28 -22.24
C GLU A 232 -22.20 9.08 -23.38
N GLU A 233 -21.77 10.16 -24.04
CA GLU A 233 -20.75 10.11 -25.09
C GLU A 233 -19.40 9.62 -24.54
N ILE A 234 -19.01 10.08 -23.35
CA ILE A 234 -17.80 9.61 -22.67
C ILE A 234 -17.91 8.12 -22.39
N ARG A 235 -19.01 7.69 -21.77
CA ARG A 235 -19.24 6.27 -21.46
C ARG A 235 -19.19 5.40 -22.70
N ASN A 236 -19.86 5.82 -23.77
CA ASN A 236 -19.90 5.08 -25.03
C ASN A 236 -18.51 4.97 -25.66
N LYS A 237 -17.71 6.06 -25.66
CA LYS A 237 -16.34 6.04 -26.17
C LYS A 237 -15.46 5.07 -25.36
N LEU A 238 -15.47 5.17 -24.03
CA LEU A 238 -14.63 4.34 -23.16
C LEU A 238 -15.03 2.86 -23.23
N MET A 239 -16.33 2.54 -23.25
CA MET A 239 -16.80 1.16 -23.45
C MET A 239 -16.40 0.63 -24.83
N ASN A 240 -16.54 1.45 -25.88
CA ASN A 240 -16.13 1.05 -27.22
C ASN A 240 -14.63 0.78 -27.32
N THR A 241 -13.78 1.51 -26.58
CA THR A 241 -12.34 1.19 -26.50
C THR A 241 -12.10 -0.21 -25.92
N ILE A 242 -12.84 -0.60 -24.87
CA ILE A 242 -12.76 -1.96 -24.30
C ILE A 242 -13.24 -3.00 -25.33
N ASP A 243 -14.39 -2.75 -25.97
CA ASP A 243 -15.03 -3.68 -26.91
C ASP A 243 -14.21 -3.88 -28.20
N SER A 244 -13.56 -2.82 -28.67
CA SER A 244 -12.76 -2.84 -29.90
C SER A 244 -11.31 -3.31 -29.70
N THR A 245 -10.85 -3.47 -28.46
CA THR A 245 -9.50 -3.94 -28.14
C THR A 245 -9.53 -5.43 -27.77
N PRO A 246 -9.04 -6.35 -28.63
CA PRO A 246 -9.07 -7.77 -28.33
C PRO A 246 -8.27 -8.11 -27.06
N GLY A 247 -8.92 -8.83 -26.14
CA GLY A 247 -8.29 -9.24 -24.89
C GLY A 247 -7.92 -8.08 -23.96
N HIS A 248 -8.68 -6.99 -24.01
CA HIS A 248 -8.49 -5.80 -23.17
C HIS A 248 -8.44 -6.15 -21.67
N ILE A 249 -7.59 -5.46 -20.90
CA ILE A 249 -7.38 -5.74 -19.47
C ILE A 249 -8.64 -5.50 -18.61
N LEU A 250 -9.53 -4.61 -19.05
CA LEU A 250 -10.81 -4.33 -18.40
C LEU A 250 -11.98 -5.15 -18.97
N ASP A 251 -11.76 -6.09 -19.90
CA ASP A 251 -12.82 -6.94 -20.47
C ASP A 251 -13.26 -8.07 -19.52
N SER A 252 -13.72 -7.66 -18.34
CA SER A 252 -14.39 -8.52 -17.38
C SER A 252 -15.56 -7.74 -16.77
N LYS A 253 -16.51 -8.44 -16.15
CA LYS A 253 -17.65 -7.79 -15.48
C LYS A 253 -17.18 -6.71 -14.50
N SER A 254 -16.21 -7.04 -13.63
CA SER A 254 -15.63 -6.10 -12.66
C SER A 254 -14.68 -5.08 -13.29
N GLY A 255 -14.11 -5.39 -14.46
CA GLY A 255 -13.24 -4.49 -15.22
C GLY A 255 -14.04 -3.35 -15.83
N ARG A 256 -15.17 -3.66 -16.47
CA ARG A 256 -16.04 -2.67 -17.13
C ARG A 256 -16.66 -1.68 -16.16
N GLU A 257 -16.86 -2.05 -14.90
CA GLU A 257 -17.27 -1.13 -13.83
C GLU A 257 -16.31 0.05 -13.63
N TRP A 258 -15.04 -0.06 -14.06
CA TRP A 258 -14.10 1.05 -13.99
C TRP A 258 -14.48 2.23 -14.88
N VAL A 259 -15.24 2.02 -15.96
CA VAL A 259 -15.70 3.11 -16.83
C VAL A 259 -16.64 4.03 -16.05
N ASP A 260 -17.68 3.47 -15.44
CA ASP A 260 -18.63 4.27 -14.68
C ASP A 260 -17.96 4.92 -13.46
N ALA A 261 -17.01 4.22 -12.82
CA ALA A 261 -16.22 4.76 -11.72
C ALA A 261 -15.34 5.94 -12.15
N ALA A 262 -14.62 5.83 -13.28
CA ALA A 262 -13.77 6.88 -13.80
C ALA A 262 -14.55 8.16 -14.12
N ILE A 263 -15.70 8.01 -14.76
CA ILE A 263 -16.58 9.14 -15.09
C ILE A 263 -17.14 9.77 -13.81
N SER A 264 -17.53 8.96 -12.81
CA SER A 264 -17.99 9.44 -11.50
C SER A 264 -16.89 10.16 -10.71
N CYS A 265 -15.63 9.71 -10.77
CA CYS A 265 -14.50 10.48 -10.25
C CYS A 265 -14.38 11.83 -10.97
N GLY A 266 -14.46 11.84 -12.30
CA GLY A 266 -14.46 13.06 -13.11
C GLY A 266 -15.56 14.04 -12.68
N ASP A 267 -16.78 13.56 -12.48
CA ASP A 267 -17.91 14.38 -12.00
C ASP A 267 -17.62 15.00 -10.63
N ALA A 268 -17.03 14.24 -9.71
CA ALA A 268 -16.70 14.74 -8.37
C ALA A 268 -15.59 15.81 -8.42
N VAL A 269 -14.59 15.64 -9.29
CA VAL A 269 -13.53 16.63 -9.55
C VAL A 269 -14.13 17.91 -10.16
N VAL A 270 -14.99 17.77 -11.18
CA VAL A 270 -15.69 18.91 -11.81
C VAL A 270 -16.59 19.64 -10.81
N LYS A 271 -17.32 18.90 -9.97
CA LYS A 271 -18.18 19.47 -8.92
C LYS A 271 -17.37 20.31 -7.93
N LYS A 272 -16.17 19.85 -7.56
CA LYS A 272 -15.33 20.54 -6.58
C LYS A 272 -14.61 21.76 -7.16
N TYR A 273 -13.93 21.60 -8.28
CA TYR A 273 -13.04 22.64 -8.81
C TYR A 273 -13.69 23.52 -9.88
N GLY A 274 -14.79 23.06 -10.49
CA GLY A 274 -15.42 23.67 -11.65
C GLY A 274 -14.65 23.37 -12.93
N LEU A 275 -15.32 22.79 -13.93
CA LEU A 275 -14.68 22.41 -15.20
C LEU A 275 -13.95 23.59 -15.87
N ASN A 276 -14.60 24.76 -15.91
CA ASN A 276 -14.03 25.98 -16.52
C ASN A 276 -12.80 26.52 -15.80
N ASN A 277 -12.55 26.09 -14.57
CA ASN A 277 -11.40 26.51 -13.77
C ASN A 277 -10.21 25.55 -13.91
N ILE A 278 -10.37 24.42 -14.60
CA ILE A 278 -9.30 23.45 -14.85
C ILE A 278 -8.55 23.87 -16.13
N LYS A 279 -7.29 24.28 -15.96
CA LYS A 279 -6.38 24.68 -17.04
C LYS A 279 -5.76 23.46 -17.71
N GLU A 280 -5.13 22.58 -16.93
CA GLU A 280 -4.38 21.42 -17.41
C GLU A 280 -4.79 20.16 -16.65
N ILE A 281 -4.82 19.02 -17.35
CA ILE A 281 -5.12 17.68 -16.83
C ILE A 281 -3.97 16.78 -17.25
N ALA A 282 -3.33 16.16 -16.27
CA ALA A 282 -2.16 15.32 -16.47
C ALA A 282 -2.29 14.03 -15.66
N TRP A 283 -1.78 12.92 -16.19
CA TRP A 283 -1.62 11.69 -15.42
C TRP A 283 -0.34 11.74 -14.56
N ASP A 284 -0.20 10.85 -13.56
CA ASP A 284 1.06 10.73 -12.80
C ASP A 284 2.16 10.03 -13.63
N SER A 285 2.62 10.76 -14.65
CA SER A 285 3.74 10.44 -15.52
C SER A 285 4.81 11.51 -15.38
N VAL A 286 6.03 11.28 -15.88
CA VAL A 286 7.11 12.28 -15.82
C VAL A 286 6.69 13.57 -16.54
N GLU A 287 6.11 13.43 -17.72
CA GLU A 287 5.66 14.52 -18.59
C GLU A 287 4.40 15.17 -18.02
N GLY A 288 3.47 14.39 -17.49
CA GLY A 288 2.31 14.90 -16.77
C GLY A 288 2.70 15.75 -15.55
N ASN A 289 3.67 15.27 -14.77
CA ASN A 289 4.25 16.02 -13.66
C ASN A 289 4.95 17.31 -14.10
N PHE A 290 5.60 17.31 -15.26
CA PHE A 290 6.19 18.50 -15.86
C PHE A 290 5.12 19.53 -16.25
N LEU A 291 4.04 19.11 -16.91
CA LEU A 291 2.96 19.99 -17.38
C LEU A 291 2.28 20.76 -16.22
N VAL A 292 2.14 20.12 -15.06
CA VAL A 292 1.50 20.75 -13.88
C VAL A 292 2.53 21.41 -12.96
N GLY A 293 3.82 21.04 -13.06
CA GLY A 293 4.86 21.51 -12.14
C GLY A 293 4.82 20.80 -10.78
N THR A 294 4.53 19.49 -10.79
CA THR A 294 4.37 18.61 -9.62
C THR A 294 5.48 17.59 -9.47
N SER A 295 6.56 17.71 -10.26
CA SER A 295 7.73 16.84 -10.14
C SER A 295 8.25 16.77 -8.70
N GLY A 296 8.44 15.54 -8.20
CA GLY A 296 8.88 15.30 -6.83
C GLY A 296 7.80 15.51 -5.76
N HIS A 297 6.51 15.45 -6.12
CA HIS A 297 5.39 15.60 -5.18
C HIS A 297 5.41 14.59 -4.02
N GLY A 298 5.79 13.33 -4.29
CA GLY A 298 5.91 12.29 -3.25
C GLY A 298 4.59 11.92 -2.54
N THR A 299 3.45 12.19 -3.18
CA THR A 299 2.10 11.89 -2.66
C THR A 299 1.49 10.66 -3.32
N ALA A 300 0.34 10.20 -2.81
CA ALA A 300 -0.46 9.14 -3.42
C ALA A 300 -1.39 9.62 -4.56
N ALA A 301 -1.03 10.71 -5.24
CA ALA A 301 -1.79 11.22 -6.37
C ALA A 301 -1.61 10.31 -7.58
N ASP A 302 -2.71 9.94 -8.24
CA ASP A 302 -2.72 9.12 -9.44
C ASP A 302 -2.81 10.01 -10.71
N MET A 303 -3.26 11.26 -10.54
CA MET A 303 -3.30 12.28 -11.58
C MET A 303 -3.20 13.69 -10.98
N PHE A 304 -3.03 14.69 -11.83
CA PHE A 304 -2.90 16.10 -11.45
C PHE A 304 -3.79 17.02 -12.27
N VAL A 305 -4.24 18.10 -11.65
CA VAL A 305 -4.86 19.23 -12.35
C VAL A 305 -4.18 20.54 -11.96
N LYS A 306 -3.95 21.39 -12.97
CA LYS A 306 -3.58 22.79 -12.77
C LYS A 306 -4.84 23.64 -12.91
N LEU A 307 -5.14 24.46 -11.92
CA LEU A 307 -6.26 25.40 -11.98
C LEU A 307 -5.85 26.70 -12.68
N ASN A 308 -6.82 27.47 -13.19
CA ASN A 308 -6.55 28.75 -13.87
C ASN A 308 -5.84 29.78 -13.00
N ASN A 309 -5.98 29.69 -11.67
CA ASN A 309 -5.26 30.52 -10.71
C ASN A 309 -3.84 30.00 -10.37
N GLY A 310 -3.34 29.02 -11.11
CA GLY A 310 -2.00 28.45 -10.94
C GLY A 310 -1.87 27.37 -9.86
N ARG A 311 -2.92 27.14 -9.05
CA ARG A 311 -2.90 26.09 -8.01
C ARG A 311 -2.77 24.71 -8.64
N ARG A 312 -1.94 23.86 -8.03
CA ARG A 312 -1.64 22.48 -8.44
C ARG A 312 -2.29 21.52 -7.46
N VAL A 313 -3.14 20.66 -7.99
CA VAL A 313 -3.93 19.72 -7.20
C VAL A 313 -3.56 18.30 -7.63
N GLY A 314 -3.16 17.49 -6.66
CA GLY A 314 -3.01 16.06 -6.82
C GLY A 314 -4.34 15.38 -6.54
N ILE A 315 -4.66 14.35 -7.31
CA ILE A 315 -5.93 13.63 -7.22
C ILE A 315 -5.58 12.15 -7.04
N SER A 316 -5.88 11.62 -5.86
CA SER A 316 -5.85 10.18 -5.60
C SER A 316 -7.21 9.59 -5.95
N LEU A 317 -7.23 8.62 -6.85
CA LEU A 317 -8.41 7.99 -7.42
C LEU A 317 -8.65 6.63 -6.77
N LYS A 318 -9.91 6.35 -6.46
CA LYS A 318 -10.36 5.07 -5.91
C LYS A 318 -11.57 4.62 -6.72
N LYS A 319 -11.56 3.37 -7.21
CA LYS A 319 -12.68 2.83 -8.00
C LYS A 319 -14.02 2.95 -7.28
N ASP A 320 -14.06 2.52 -6.02
CA ASP A 320 -15.26 2.44 -5.20
C ASP A 320 -14.88 2.56 -3.71
N GLY A 321 -15.87 2.49 -2.81
CA GLY A 321 -15.67 2.50 -1.36
C GLY A 321 -15.09 1.20 -0.77
N LYS A 322 -14.42 0.35 -1.56
CA LYS A 322 -13.79 -0.91 -1.10
C LYS A 322 -12.27 -0.82 -1.11
N VAL A 323 -11.74 0.32 -0.66
CA VAL A 323 -10.30 0.56 -0.61
C VAL A 323 -9.65 -0.29 0.48
N ARG A 324 -8.41 -0.70 0.23
CA ARG A 324 -7.59 -1.44 1.20
C ARG A 324 -6.36 -0.60 1.54
N ILE A 325 -6.20 -0.24 2.81
CA ILE A 325 -4.99 0.43 3.30
C ILE A 325 -3.80 -0.55 3.24
N HIS A 326 -4.05 -1.78 3.67
CA HIS A 326 -3.10 -2.88 3.52
C HIS A 326 -3.77 -4.08 2.85
N ASN A 327 -3.07 -4.66 1.90
CA ASN A 327 -3.47 -5.90 1.26
C ASN A 327 -2.25 -6.59 0.67
N GLY A 328 -1.83 -7.69 1.28
CA GLY A 328 -0.69 -8.43 0.79
C GLY A 328 -0.34 -9.63 1.64
N GLY A 329 0.69 -10.37 1.22
CA GLY A 329 1.27 -11.43 2.04
C GLY A 329 1.74 -10.86 3.38
N TYR A 330 1.42 -11.57 4.46
CA TYR A 330 1.58 -11.10 5.84
C TYR A 330 2.99 -10.57 6.11
N ASP A 331 4.03 -11.34 5.78
CA ASP A 331 5.44 -10.96 5.98
C ASP A 331 5.79 -9.61 5.32
N LYS A 332 5.30 -9.38 4.10
CA LYS A 332 5.59 -8.13 3.37
C LYS A 332 4.91 -6.94 4.03
N VAL A 333 3.64 -7.11 4.41
CA VAL A 333 2.87 -6.03 5.05
C VAL A 333 3.44 -5.73 6.44
N MET A 334 3.70 -6.75 7.26
CA MET A 334 4.28 -6.55 8.60
C MET A 334 5.66 -5.95 8.56
N LYS A 335 6.50 -6.32 7.59
CA LYS A 335 7.79 -5.67 7.40
C LYS A 335 7.61 -4.15 7.19
N ASN A 336 6.67 -3.74 6.34
CA ASN A 336 6.42 -2.31 6.09
C ASN A 336 5.89 -1.61 7.34
N ILE A 337 4.91 -2.21 8.05
CA ILE A 337 4.39 -1.64 9.31
C ILE A 337 5.51 -1.49 10.35
N VAL A 338 6.36 -2.50 10.50
CA VAL A 338 7.50 -2.47 11.43
C VAL A 338 8.53 -1.40 11.04
N GLU A 339 8.81 -1.23 9.75
CA GLU A 339 9.71 -0.18 9.27
C GLU A 339 9.14 1.21 9.57
N ASN A 340 7.84 1.43 9.31
CA ASN A 340 7.15 2.68 9.65
C ASN A 340 7.14 2.95 11.16
N MET A 341 6.93 1.91 11.99
CA MET A 341 7.03 2.02 13.45
C MET A 341 8.43 2.44 13.90
N ARG A 342 9.48 1.89 13.28
CA ARG A 342 10.87 2.26 13.56
C ARG A 342 11.15 3.72 13.21
N GLU A 343 10.69 4.17 12.05
CA GLU A 343 10.82 5.57 11.62
C GLU A 343 10.11 6.54 12.58
N ARG A 344 9.01 6.10 13.20
CA ARG A 344 8.26 6.86 14.23
C ARG A 344 8.85 6.74 15.64
N GLY A 345 10.00 6.09 15.81
CA GLY A 345 10.74 6.03 17.07
C GLY A 345 10.23 4.99 18.07
N VAL A 346 9.52 3.96 17.63
CA VAL A 346 9.22 2.79 18.47
C VAL A 346 10.54 2.05 18.78
N ASP A 347 10.74 1.66 20.04
CA ASP A 347 11.96 1.00 20.51
C ASP A 347 12.18 -0.35 19.80
N GLU A 348 13.42 -0.63 19.40
CA GLU A 348 13.77 -1.86 18.68
C GLU A 348 13.43 -3.14 19.47
N LYS A 349 13.46 -3.09 20.81
CA LYS A 349 13.04 -4.23 21.66
C LYS A 349 11.54 -4.52 21.52
N ILE A 350 10.71 -3.48 21.45
CA ILE A 350 9.27 -3.61 21.25
C ILE A 350 8.99 -4.15 19.83
N ILE A 351 9.69 -3.61 18.84
CA ILE A 351 9.62 -4.06 17.44
C ILE A 351 10.02 -5.53 17.31
N THR A 352 11.13 -5.93 17.95
CA THR A 352 11.62 -7.31 17.90
C THR A 352 10.61 -8.25 18.52
N LYS A 353 10.07 -7.91 19.70
CA LYS A 353 9.02 -8.70 20.35
C LYS A 353 7.79 -8.84 19.46
N MET A 354 7.37 -7.77 18.78
CA MET A 354 6.25 -7.82 17.83
C MET A 354 6.55 -8.75 16.66
N ALA A 355 7.72 -8.63 16.04
CA ALA A 355 8.13 -9.50 14.94
C ALA A 355 8.12 -10.97 15.34
N GLU A 356 8.56 -11.29 16.56
CA GLU A 356 8.57 -12.66 17.10
C GLU A 356 7.16 -13.18 17.41
N THR A 357 6.31 -12.40 18.09
CA THR A 357 4.96 -12.86 18.50
C THR A 357 3.97 -12.91 17.34
N THR A 358 4.30 -12.30 16.21
CA THR A 358 3.46 -12.25 15.02
C THR A 358 4.08 -12.95 13.82
N ASP A 359 5.15 -13.72 14.02
CA ASP A 359 5.85 -14.41 12.94
C ASP A 359 4.96 -15.44 12.23
N THR A 360 5.02 -15.47 10.89
CA THR A 360 4.23 -16.40 10.06
C THR A 360 4.50 -17.87 10.38
N ASN A 361 5.64 -18.25 10.97
CA ASN A 361 5.88 -19.61 11.45
C ASN A 361 4.90 -20.01 12.56
N LEU A 362 4.43 -19.07 13.40
CA LEU A 362 3.41 -19.37 14.41
C LEU A 362 2.08 -19.80 13.77
N TYR A 363 1.72 -19.19 12.63
CA TYR A 363 0.57 -19.65 11.84
C TYR A 363 0.77 -21.09 11.34
N TRP A 364 1.97 -21.41 10.84
CA TRP A 364 2.27 -22.76 10.36
C TRP A 364 2.34 -23.79 11.48
N ASN A 365 2.76 -23.40 12.69
CA ASN A 365 2.70 -24.24 13.86
C ASN A 365 1.25 -24.60 14.19
N ASP A 366 0.33 -23.62 14.19
CA ASP A 366 -1.10 -23.88 14.40
C ASP A 366 -1.64 -24.87 13.35
N ILE A 367 -1.26 -24.71 12.07
CA ILE A 367 -1.63 -25.65 11.00
C ILE A 367 -1.10 -27.06 11.29
N ASN A 368 0.17 -27.18 11.70
CA ASN A 368 0.80 -28.47 11.97
C ASN A 368 0.20 -29.16 13.21
N GLU A 369 -0.17 -28.40 14.25
CA GLU A 369 -0.85 -28.90 15.44
C GLU A 369 -2.26 -29.42 15.13
N THR A 370 -3.01 -28.71 14.30
CA THR A 370 -4.33 -29.17 13.83
C THR A 370 -4.25 -30.51 13.11
N LEU A 371 -3.16 -30.77 12.38
CA LEU A 371 -2.91 -32.01 11.65
C LEU A 371 -2.31 -33.12 12.53
N SER A 372 -2.82 -33.27 13.76
CA SER A 372 -2.47 -34.38 14.64
C SER A 372 -2.79 -35.76 14.02
N ASP A 373 -2.08 -36.80 14.46
CA ASP A 373 -2.29 -38.17 13.96
C ASP A 373 -3.76 -38.62 14.07
N LYS A 374 -4.44 -38.26 15.16
CA LYS A 374 -5.86 -38.55 15.36
C LYS A 374 -6.74 -37.90 14.28
N ASN A 375 -6.52 -36.62 13.99
CA ASN A 375 -7.28 -35.89 12.98
C ASN A 375 -7.01 -36.45 11.57
N LEU A 376 -5.76 -36.78 11.26
CA LEU A 376 -5.38 -37.38 9.98
C LEU A 376 -5.96 -38.78 9.80
N GLN A 377 -6.01 -39.60 10.85
CA GLN A 377 -6.62 -40.94 10.79
C GLN A 377 -8.14 -40.87 10.54
N ASN A 378 -8.84 -39.97 11.22
CA ASN A 378 -10.27 -39.75 11.01
C ASN A 378 -10.57 -39.27 9.59
N LEU A 379 -9.77 -38.31 9.10
CA LEU A 379 -9.89 -37.81 7.73
C LEU A 379 -9.62 -38.91 6.71
N SER A 380 -8.56 -39.70 6.88
CA SER A 380 -8.19 -40.79 5.97
C SER A 380 -9.34 -41.80 5.78
N LYS A 381 -9.91 -42.28 6.89
CA LYS A 381 -11.05 -43.22 6.86
C LYS A 381 -12.27 -42.62 6.13
N ALA A 382 -12.57 -41.35 6.37
CA ALA A 382 -13.71 -40.67 5.74
C ALA A 382 -13.45 -40.34 4.25
N ALA A 383 -12.19 -40.10 3.88
CA ALA A 383 -11.80 -39.67 2.54
C ALA A 383 -11.78 -40.81 1.52
N GLN A 384 -11.53 -42.06 1.92
CA GLN A 384 -11.30 -43.18 1.00
C GLN A 384 -12.39 -43.30 -0.08
N SER A 385 -13.67 -43.31 0.31
CA SER A 385 -14.78 -43.43 -0.64
C SER A 385 -14.86 -42.25 -1.63
N THR A 386 -14.57 -41.03 -1.17
CA THR A 386 -14.55 -39.84 -2.02
C THR A 386 -13.38 -39.89 -2.99
N VAL A 387 -12.19 -40.26 -2.51
CA VAL A 387 -10.98 -40.40 -3.32
C VAL A 387 -11.17 -41.46 -4.40
N ASP A 388 -11.72 -42.63 -4.06
CA ASP A 388 -11.96 -43.72 -5.01
C ASP A 388 -12.94 -43.30 -6.13
N LYS A 389 -13.97 -42.51 -5.81
CA LYS A 389 -14.91 -41.99 -6.79
C LYS A 389 -14.24 -41.00 -7.74
N ILE A 390 -13.41 -40.10 -7.21
CA ILE A 390 -12.66 -39.13 -8.02
C ILE A 390 -11.64 -39.84 -8.92
N LEU A 391 -10.94 -40.87 -8.43
CA LEU A 391 -9.97 -41.61 -9.24
C LEU A 391 -10.64 -42.41 -10.39
N LYS A 392 -11.90 -42.82 -10.23
CA LYS A 392 -12.67 -43.50 -11.28
C LYS A 392 -13.17 -42.55 -12.35
N ASP A 393 -13.50 -41.32 -11.99
CA ASP A 393 -13.96 -40.28 -12.90
C ASP A 393 -13.24 -38.95 -12.60
N PRO A 394 -11.96 -38.84 -13.03
CA PRO A 394 -11.11 -37.72 -12.64
C PRO A 394 -11.53 -36.39 -13.27
N ASP A 395 -12.35 -36.40 -14.33
CA ASP A 395 -12.88 -35.18 -14.97
C ASP A 395 -14.37 -34.94 -14.64
N GLY A 396 -14.94 -35.77 -13.76
CA GLY A 396 -16.34 -35.74 -13.34
C GLY A 396 -16.69 -34.56 -12.44
N ASP A 397 -18.00 -34.39 -12.21
CA ASP A 397 -18.52 -33.27 -11.42
C ASP A 397 -18.05 -33.30 -9.96
N LEU A 398 -17.92 -34.50 -9.36
CA LEU A 398 -17.37 -34.63 -8.02
C LEU A 398 -15.91 -34.18 -7.95
N ALA A 399 -15.10 -34.53 -8.96
CA ALA A 399 -13.71 -34.11 -9.03
C ALA A 399 -13.60 -32.58 -9.16
N LYS A 400 -14.49 -31.96 -9.95
CA LYS A 400 -14.57 -30.49 -10.07
C LYS A 400 -15.06 -29.82 -8.79
N GLU A 401 -16.03 -30.41 -8.11
CA GLU A 401 -16.56 -29.90 -6.84
C GLU A 401 -15.48 -29.91 -5.75
N VAL A 402 -14.74 -31.01 -5.62
CA VAL A 402 -13.72 -31.18 -4.57
C VAL A 402 -12.39 -30.52 -4.97
N LEU A 403 -11.87 -30.81 -6.16
CA LEU A 403 -10.54 -30.39 -6.61
C LEU A 403 -10.54 -29.14 -7.50
N GLY A 404 -11.68 -28.50 -7.74
CA GLY A 404 -11.77 -27.22 -8.44
C GLY A 404 -11.72 -27.33 -9.97
N THR A 405 -11.12 -26.33 -10.62
CA THR A 405 -11.21 -26.19 -12.09
C THR A 405 -10.31 -27.17 -12.85
N SER A 406 -10.58 -27.36 -14.15
CA SER A 406 -9.83 -28.25 -15.05
C SER A 406 -8.32 -28.00 -15.03
N LYS A 407 -7.88 -26.74 -14.89
CA LYS A 407 -6.47 -26.35 -14.77
C LYS A 407 -5.79 -26.87 -13.50
N THR A 408 -6.55 -27.08 -12.41
CA THR A 408 -6.02 -27.60 -11.14
C THR A 408 -6.20 -29.11 -10.97
N LEU A 409 -7.13 -29.71 -11.70
CA LEU A 409 -7.49 -31.12 -11.62
C LEU A 409 -6.31 -32.05 -11.91
N SER A 410 -5.63 -31.87 -13.06
CA SER A 410 -4.49 -32.71 -13.44
C SER A 410 -3.36 -32.70 -12.40
N LYS A 411 -3.14 -31.55 -11.75
CA LYS A 411 -2.13 -31.36 -10.70
C LYS A 411 -2.48 -32.06 -9.39
N TYR A 412 -3.76 -32.15 -9.04
CA TYR A 412 -4.20 -32.68 -7.75
C TYR A 412 -4.61 -34.14 -7.79
N THR A 413 -5.12 -34.63 -8.92
CA THR A 413 -5.48 -36.05 -9.09
C THR A 413 -4.28 -36.98 -8.89
N SER A 414 -3.06 -36.55 -9.26
CA SER A 414 -1.86 -37.35 -8.99
C SER A 414 -1.59 -37.56 -7.50
N LEU A 415 -2.00 -36.62 -6.63
CA LEU A 415 -1.84 -36.69 -5.18
C LEU A 415 -2.93 -37.53 -4.49
N LEU A 416 -3.99 -37.90 -5.22
CA LEU A 416 -5.02 -38.80 -4.74
C LEU A 416 -4.65 -40.28 -4.87
N LYS A 417 -3.67 -40.60 -5.73
CA LYS A 417 -3.23 -41.98 -5.95
C LYS A 417 -2.73 -42.58 -4.62
N PRO A 418 -2.99 -43.87 -4.36
CA PRO A 418 -2.50 -44.54 -3.17
C PRO A 418 -0.97 -44.69 -3.22
N ASP A 419 -0.35 -44.62 -2.05
CA ASP A 419 1.02 -45.06 -1.83
C ASP A 419 1.11 -46.60 -1.72
N LYS A 420 2.31 -47.09 -1.39
CA LYS A 420 2.56 -48.54 -1.22
C LYS A 420 1.71 -49.22 -0.13
N ASN A 421 1.10 -48.44 0.77
CA ASN A 421 0.27 -48.91 1.86
C ASN A 421 -1.23 -48.66 1.60
N GLY A 422 -1.60 -48.19 0.41
CA GLY A 422 -2.98 -47.86 0.07
C GLY A 422 -3.47 -46.49 0.56
N VAL A 423 -2.59 -45.67 1.15
CA VAL A 423 -2.96 -44.35 1.68
C VAL A 423 -2.81 -43.29 0.58
N PRO A 424 -3.77 -42.39 0.35
CA PRO A 424 -3.61 -41.31 -0.63
C PRO A 424 -2.32 -40.51 -0.43
N LEU A 425 -1.58 -40.25 -1.51
CA LEU A 425 -0.26 -39.61 -1.46
C LEU A 425 -0.24 -38.28 -0.68
N PHE A 426 -1.27 -37.44 -0.83
CA PHE A 426 -1.33 -36.18 -0.07
C PHE A 426 -1.35 -36.40 1.45
N LEU A 427 -2.03 -37.45 1.95
CA LEU A 427 -2.07 -37.80 3.37
C LEU A 427 -0.74 -38.40 3.82
N SER A 428 -0.17 -39.33 3.04
CA SER A 428 1.08 -39.97 3.41
C SER A 428 2.25 -38.97 3.41
N ASN A 429 2.26 -38.01 2.48
CA ASN A 429 3.18 -36.89 2.48
C ASN A 429 3.04 -36.02 3.74
N VAL A 430 1.80 -35.66 4.13
CA VAL A 430 1.52 -34.88 5.34
C VAL A 430 2.01 -35.61 6.59
N GLN A 431 1.65 -36.89 6.74
CA GLN A 431 2.07 -37.74 7.87
C GLN A 431 3.59 -37.86 7.93
N SER A 432 4.26 -38.11 6.79
CA SER A 432 5.71 -38.22 6.74
C SER A 432 6.43 -36.91 7.09
N LYS A 433 5.82 -35.74 6.84
CA LYS A 433 6.41 -34.44 7.17
C LYS A 433 6.25 -34.09 8.64
N LEU A 434 5.17 -34.54 9.27
CA LEU A 434 4.87 -34.26 10.67
C LEU A 434 5.41 -35.33 11.64
N SER A 435 5.92 -36.45 11.12
CA SER A 435 6.56 -37.50 11.92
C SER A 435 7.84 -37.00 12.62
N PRO A 436 8.31 -37.69 13.69
CA PRO A 436 9.57 -37.36 14.34
C PRO A 436 10.76 -37.27 13.36
N GLU A 437 10.84 -38.19 12.40
CA GLU A 437 11.88 -38.17 11.37
C GLU A 437 11.71 -37.00 10.40
N GLY A 438 10.48 -36.66 10.05
CA GLY A 438 10.16 -35.50 9.22
C GLY A 438 10.62 -34.20 9.87
N ARG A 439 10.32 -34.02 11.16
CA ARG A 439 10.74 -32.86 11.96
C ARG A 439 12.25 -32.80 12.13
N ALA A 440 12.90 -33.92 12.46
CA ALA A 440 14.36 -33.98 12.56
C ALA A 440 15.07 -33.62 11.23
N ARG A 441 14.49 -33.97 10.07
CA ARG A 441 15.00 -33.54 8.75
C ARG A 441 14.81 -32.04 8.55
N HIS A 442 13.68 -31.48 8.96
CA HIS A 442 13.43 -30.05 8.89
C HIS A 442 14.39 -29.26 9.79
N GLU A 443 14.59 -29.68 11.04
CA GLU A 443 15.54 -29.05 11.97
C GLU A 443 16.95 -29.00 11.40
N LYS A 444 17.42 -30.11 10.79
CA LYS A 444 18.72 -30.14 10.09
C LYS A 444 18.77 -29.16 8.91
N ALA A 445 17.70 -29.07 8.13
CA ALA A 445 17.61 -28.14 7.00
C ALA A 445 17.54 -26.68 7.46
N ALA A 446 16.84 -26.39 8.56
CA ALA A 446 16.75 -25.07 9.17
C ALA A 446 18.09 -24.62 9.76
N ALA A 447 18.79 -25.51 10.47
CA ALA A 447 20.13 -25.26 10.99
C ALA A 447 21.13 -24.97 9.86
N LYS A 448 21.07 -25.76 8.77
CA LYS A 448 21.87 -25.53 7.56
C LYS A 448 21.57 -24.17 6.94
N ALA A 449 20.29 -23.85 6.70
CA ALA A 449 19.90 -22.57 6.12
C ALA A 449 20.35 -21.38 6.97
N LYS A 450 20.24 -21.49 8.31
CA LYS A 450 20.72 -20.48 9.25
C LYS A 450 22.25 -20.30 9.16
N ALA A 451 23.01 -21.39 9.10
CA ALA A 451 24.47 -21.34 8.95
C ALA A 451 24.91 -20.71 7.61
N GLU A 452 24.14 -20.95 6.54
CA GLU A 452 24.39 -20.41 5.21
C GLU A 452 23.82 -18.99 5.00
N GLY A 453 23.11 -18.43 5.99
CA GLY A 453 22.42 -17.14 5.85
C GLY A 453 21.30 -17.13 4.80
N THR A 454 20.75 -18.30 4.46
CA THR A 454 19.67 -18.46 3.48
C THR A 454 18.30 -18.52 4.14
N LYS A 455 17.23 -18.44 3.33
CA LYS A 455 15.85 -18.50 3.83
C LYS A 455 15.60 -19.84 4.51
N ILE A 456 15.26 -19.79 5.80
CA ILE A 456 14.87 -20.97 6.57
C ILE A 456 13.64 -21.60 5.91
N PRO A 457 13.66 -22.91 5.59
CA PRO A 457 12.52 -23.59 5.02
C PRO A 457 11.38 -23.64 6.04
N ARG A 458 10.15 -23.46 5.57
CA ARG A 458 8.94 -23.59 6.38
C ARG A 458 8.75 -25.04 6.86
N GLU A 459 8.43 -25.23 8.14
CA GLU A 459 8.11 -26.55 8.70
C GLU A 459 6.75 -27.07 8.17
N GLY A 460 6.65 -28.39 7.99
CA GLY A 460 5.38 -29.07 7.73
C GLY A 460 5.11 -29.43 6.25
N PRO A 461 3.85 -29.77 5.91
CA PRO A 461 3.49 -30.34 4.61
C PRO A 461 3.46 -29.31 3.48
N ASN A 462 3.82 -29.69 2.25
CA ASN A 462 3.90 -28.71 1.16
C ASN A 462 2.52 -28.13 0.77
N GLU A 463 2.55 -27.01 0.04
CA GLU A 463 1.36 -26.27 -0.37
C GLU A 463 0.32 -27.13 -1.12
N ASN A 464 0.76 -28.01 -2.03
CA ASN A 464 -0.17 -28.79 -2.85
C ASN A 464 -0.85 -29.88 -2.02
N ASP A 465 -0.11 -30.57 -1.16
CA ASP A 465 -0.67 -31.57 -0.25
C ASP A 465 -1.71 -30.94 0.69
N LEU A 466 -1.40 -29.76 1.26
CA LEU A 466 -2.33 -29.02 2.12
C LEU A 466 -3.59 -28.54 1.37
N LYS A 467 -3.43 -28.12 0.10
CA LYS A 467 -4.59 -27.73 -0.73
C LYS A 467 -5.51 -28.91 -1.02
N VAL A 468 -4.96 -30.09 -1.34
CA VAL A 468 -5.77 -31.29 -1.56
C VAL A 468 -6.43 -31.73 -0.25
N LEU A 469 -5.66 -31.78 0.84
CA LEU A 469 -6.16 -32.14 2.17
C LEU A 469 -7.33 -31.26 2.60
N SER A 470 -7.15 -29.95 2.56
CA SER A 470 -8.17 -28.99 3.00
C SER A 470 -9.43 -29.04 2.14
N ARG A 471 -9.30 -29.30 0.83
CA ARG A 471 -10.45 -29.43 -0.07
C ARG A 471 -11.26 -30.70 0.19
N VAL A 472 -10.57 -31.83 0.36
CA VAL A 472 -11.22 -33.09 0.73
C VAL A 472 -11.89 -32.95 2.10
N ALA A 473 -11.19 -32.36 3.08
CA ALA A 473 -11.74 -32.10 4.41
C ALA A 473 -12.98 -31.19 4.36
N ALA A 474 -12.94 -30.08 3.61
CA ALA A 474 -14.07 -29.16 3.47
C ALA A 474 -15.30 -29.85 2.87
N TYR A 475 -15.10 -30.68 1.84
CA TYR A 475 -16.17 -31.45 1.23
C TYR A 475 -16.78 -32.43 2.23
N LEU A 476 -15.95 -33.20 2.95
CA LEU A 476 -16.42 -34.18 3.93
C LEU A 476 -17.15 -33.51 5.10
N GLU A 477 -16.62 -32.40 5.62
CA GLU A 477 -17.21 -31.66 6.73
C GLU A 477 -18.60 -31.12 6.36
N LYS A 478 -18.78 -30.61 5.14
CA LYS A 478 -20.10 -30.21 4.59
C LYS A 478 -21.11 -31.38 4.55
N GLN A 479 -20.63 -32.62 4.47
CA GLN A 479 -21.43 -33.84 4.49
C GLN A 479 -21.57 -34.44 5.91
N GLY A 480 -21.10 -33.74 6.95
CA GLY A 480 -21.08 -34.24 8.34
C GLY A 480 -20.09 -35.39 8.57
N LYS A 481 -19.05 -35.51 7.74
CA LYS A 481 -18.04 -36.58 7.78
C LYS A 481 -16.65 -36.00 8.02
N GLY A 482 -15.72 -36.81 8.52
CA GLY A 482 -14.31 -36.42 8.62
C GLY A 482 -13.97 -35.42 9.73
N GLY A 483 -14.93 -35.05 10.59
CA GLY A 483 -14.72 -34.12 11.71
C GLY A 483 -14.63 -32.66 11.27
N THR A 484 -13.99 -31.83 12.10
CA THR A 484 -13.86 -30.37 11.92
C THR A 484 -12.54 -29.94 11.29
N VAL A 485 -11.80 -30.86 10.66
CA VAL A 485 -10.42 -30.61 10.22
C VAL A 485 -10.29 -29.36 9.35
N TYR A 486 -11.25 -29.10 8.46
CA TYR A 486 -11.17 -27.90 7.62
C TYR A 486 -11.43 -26.63 8.43
N SER A 487 -12.45 -26.61 9.28
CA SER A 487 -12.72 -25.48 10.17
C SER A 487 -11.57 -25.22 11.16
N ASP A 488 -10.96 -26.26 11.71
CA ASP A 488 -9.82 -26.16 12.63
C ASP A 488 -8.56 -25.64 11.93
N LEU A 489 -8.36 -25.98 10.64
CA LEU A 489 -7.29 -25.40 9.83
C LEU A 489 -7.53 -23.91 9.55
N ARG A 490 -8.80 -23.52 9.41
CA ARG A 490 -9.17 -22.10 9.25
C ARG A 490 -9.00 -21.30 10.53
N ASP A 491 -9.06 -21.95 11.69
CA ASP A 491 -8.85 -21.28 12.97
C ASP A 491 -7.41 -20.77 13.17
N ALA A 492 -6.43 -21.29 12.41
CA ALA A 492 -5.07 -20.74 12.39
C ALA A 492 -5.04 -19.26 11.96
N ASP A 493 -5.94 -18.84 11.05
CA ASP A 493 -6.07 -17.42 10.66
C ASP A 493 -6.50 -16.58 11.90
N THR A 494 -7.50 -17.07 12.63
CA THR A 494 -8.02 -16.44 13.87
C THR A 494 -6.94 -16.34 14.94
N LYS A 495 -6.25 -17.45 15.24
CA LYS A 495 -5.18 -17.50 16.25
C LYS A 495 -4.05 -16.53 15.92
N HIS A 496 -3.66 -16.46 14.65
CA HIS A 496 -2.60 -15.56 14.20
C HIS A 496 -3.01 -14.09 14.32
N PHE A 497 -4.25 -13.76 13.96
CA PHE A 497 -4.77 -12.43 14.18
C PHE A 497 -4.92 -12.07 15.67
N SER A 498 -5.36 -13.01 16.53
CA SER A 498 -5.37 -12.83 17.99
C SER A 498 -4.00 -12.49 18.54
N ARG A 499 -2.93 -13.17 18.09
CA ARG A 499 -1.55 -12.86 18.52
C ARG A 499 -1.12 -11.46 18.11
N PHE A 500 -1.45 -11.06 16.87
CA PHE A 500 -1.22 -9.69 16.41
C PHE A 500 -1.90 -8.67 17.31
N ILE A 501 -3.21 -8.79 17.55
CA ILE A 501 -3.94 -7.82 18.36
C ILE A 501 -3.49 -7.82 19.83
N LYS A 502 -3.27 -9.00 20.43
CA LYS A 502 -2.75 -9.09 21.81
C LYS A 502 -1.41 -8.39 21.94
N THR A 503 -0.55 -8.52 20.94
CA THR A 503 0.72 -7.79 20.89
C THR A 503 0.51 -6.29 20.81
N MET A 504 -0.36 -5.83 19.91
CA MET A 504 -0.69 -4.41 19.75
C MET A 504 -1.25 -3.79 21.04
N LYS A 505 -2.11 -4.50 21.76
CA LYS A 505 -2.70 -4.06 23.04
C LYS A 505 -1.74 -4.16 24.23
N SER A 506 -0.61 -4.86 24.09
CA SER A 506 0.34 -5.07 25.19
C SER A 506 1.25 -3.88 25.47
N ASP A 507 1.36 -2.94 24.52
CA ASP A 507 2.20 -1.75 24.64
C ASP A 507 1.50 -0.51 24.00
N PRO A 508 1.22 0.55 24.77
CA PRO A 508 0.59 1.77 24.24
C PRO A 508 1.35 2.42 23.07
N LYS A 509 2.68 2.24 22.97
CA LYS A 509 3.48 2.75 21.85
C LYS A 509 3.18 2.01 20.55
N LEU A 510 2.96 0.69 20.61
CA LEU A 510 2.55 -0.08 19.45
C LEU A 510 1.15 0.35 19.00
N GLU A 511 0.20 0.43 19.94
CA GLU A 511 -1.15 0.87 19.63
C GLU A 511 -1.15 2.27 19.00
N THR A 512 -0.37 3.20 19.55
CA THR A 512 -0.22 4.56 19.00
C THR A 512 0.38 4.53 17.59
N ALA A 513 1.45 3.77 17.38
CA ALA A 513 2.10 3.69 16.07
C ALA A 513 1.22 3.04 15.00
N MET A 514 0.33 2.13 15.40
CA MET A 514 -0.69 1.55 14.51
C MET A 514 -1.81 2.55 14.19
N LYS A 515 -2.18 3.40 15.14
CA LYS A 515 -3.08 4.54 14.87
C LYS A 515 -2.44 5.51 13.88
N ASP A 516 -1.14 5.79 14.02
CA ASP A 516 -0.41 6.57 13.01
C ASP A 516 -0.41 5.87 11.64
N GLU A 517 -0.30 4.53 11.59
CA GLU A 517 -0.38 3.76 10.34
C GLU A 517 -1.75 3.86 9.68
N ILE A 518 -2.81 3.81 10.47
CA ILE A 518 -4.20 4.00 10.00
C ILE A 518 -4.36 5.41 9.44
N LEU A 519 -3.86 6.44 10.13
CA LEU A 519 -3.96 7.83 9.68
C LEU A 519 -3.14 8.10 8.41
N GLY A 520 -1.94 7.50 8.31
CA GLY A 520 -1.12 7.54 7.11
C GLY A 520 -1.80 6.85 5.93
N GLY A 521 -2.41 5.68 6.14
CA GLY A 521 -3.19 4.98 5.12
C GLY A 521 -4.45 5.72 4.65
N MET A 522 -4.95 6.65 5.46
CA MET A 522 -6.02 7.58 5.08
C MET A 522 -5.50 8.85 4.38
N GLU A 523 -4.18 9.04 4.32
CA GLU A 523 -3.51 10.27 3.86
C GLU A 523 -4.00 11.52 4.60
N LEU A 524 -4.33 11.38 5.89
CA LEU A 524 -5.03 12.42 6.65
C LEU A 524 -4.27 13.75 6.63
N GLU A 525 -2.97 13.70 6.86
CA GLU A 525 -2.13 14.88 6.94
C GLU A 525 -2.05 15.63 5.60
N GLN A 526 -2.04 14.89 4.48
CA GLN A 526 -1.99 15.47 3.14
C GLN A 526 -3.33 16.11 2.75
N ILE A 527 -4.45 15.42 3.01
CA ILE A 527 -5.81 15.97 2.77
C ILE A 527 -5.99 17.28 3.54
N LEU A 528 -5.55 17.31 4.80
CA LEU A 528 -5.66 18.48 5.66
C LEU A 528 -4.56 19.54 5.38
N GLY A 529 -3.58 19.26 4.51
CA GLY A 529 -2.48 20.18 4.23
C GLY A 529 -1.60 20.47 5.45
N LEU A 530 -1.42 19.48 6.32
CA LEU A 530 -0.56 19.55 7.50
C LEU A 530 0.92 19.27 7.17
N GLU A 531 1.17 18.66 6.01
CA GLU A 531 2.50 18.47 5.44
C GLU A 531 2.87 19.63 4.51
N LYS A 532 4.16 20.00 4.51
CA LYS A 532 4.67 20.96 3.55
C LYS A 532 5.04 20.23 2.26
N ASN A 533 4.27 20.47 1.19
CA ASN A 533 4.62 20.01 -0.14
C ASN A 533 4.92 21.21 -1.05
N PRO A 534 6.17 21.43 -1.49
CA PRO A 534 6.49 22.55 -2.39
C PRO A 534 5.98 22.35 -3.82
N ALA A 535 5.75 21.10 -4.23
CA ALA A 535 5.31 20.72 -5.56
C ALA A 535 3.77 20.62 -5.69
N LEU A 536 3.05 20.58 -4.57
CA LEU A 536 1.60 20.36 -4.55
C LEU A 536 0.90 21.30 -3.57
N ASP A 537 -0.17 21.96 -4.00
CA ASP A 537 -0.92 22.91 -3.16
C ASP A 537 -2.10 22.23 -2.44
N GLU A 538 -2.61 21.12 -2.98
CA GLU A 538 -3.73 20.35 -2.43
C GLU A 538 -3.66 18.88 -2.88
N LEU A 539 -4.06 17.96 -2.00
CA LEU A 539 -4.38 16.58 -2.37
C LEU A 539 -5.88 16.32 -2.15
N GLY A 540 -6.58 15.88 -3.18
CA GLY A 540 -7.96 15.39 -3.09
C GLY A 540 -8.03 13.87 -3.27
N ILE A 541 -8.85 13.20 -2.46
CA ILE A 541 -9.12 11.76 -2.63
C ILE A 541 -10.56 11.57 -3.10
N PHE A 542 -10.70 11.00 -4.30
CA PHE A 542 -11.97 10.85 -4.98
C PHE A 542 -12.29 9.38 -5.23
N TYR A 543 -13.53 9.03 -4.93
CA TYR A 543 -14.08 7.69 -5.06
C TYR A 543 -15.09 7.67 -6.20
N GLY A 544 -14.93 6.73 -7.12
CA GLY A 544 -15.81 6.52 -8.28
C GLY A 544 -17.14 5.86 -7.93
N ILE A 545 -17.70 6.15 -6.75
CA ILE A 545 -18.99 5.62 -6.30
C ILE A 545 -20.08 6.21 -7.20
N PRO A 546 -20.73 5.41 -8.08
CA PRO A 546 -21.70 5.95 -9.01
C PRO A 546 -22.98 6.45 -8.31
N PRO A 547 -23.71 7.43 -8.88
CA PRO A 547 -23.46 8.04 -10.19
C PRO A 547 -22.51 9.23 -10.17
N LYS A 548 -22.31 9.91 -9.04
CA LYS A 548 -21.64 11.24 -9.00
C LYS A 548 -20.22 11.24 -8.42
N GLY A 549 -19.75 10.10 -7.94
CA GLY A 549 -18.53 10.00 -7.17
C GLY A 549 -18.67 10.64 -5.79
N ALA A 550 -17.63 10.47 -4.98
CA ALA A 550 -17.53 11.04 -3.65
C ALA A 550 -16.11 11.55 -3.39
N GLU A 551 -15.97 12.44 -2.41
CA GLU A 551 -14.68 12.97 -1.98
C GLU A 551 -14.50 12.74 -0.48
N LEU A 552 -13.34 12.22 -0.08
CA LEU A 552 -12.92 12.30 1.32
C LEU A 552 -12.34 13.70 1.58
N SER A 553 -13.24 14.64 1.85
CA SER A 553 -12.88 16.06 2.03
C SER A 553 -12.46 16.40 3.47
N GLU A 554 -11.75 17.53 3.64
CA GLU A 554 -11.50 18.16 4.95
C GLU A 554 -12.80 18.30 5.75
N LYS A 555 -13.88 18.79 5.12
CA LYS A 555 -15.18 18.96 5.76
C LYS A 555 -15.76 17.64 6.27
N SER A 556 -15.65 16.57 5.48
CA SER A 556 -16.15 15.23 5.84
C SER A 556 -15.38 14.66 7.02
N LEU A 557 -14.04 14.77 7.00
CA LEU A 557 -13.17 14.34 8.09
C LEU A 557 -13.46 15.13 9.38
N MET A 558 -13.61 16.45 9.29
CA MET A 558 -13.89 17.28 10.44
C MET A 558 -15.27 17.01 11.05
N LYS A 559 -16.29 16.70 10.22
CA LYS A 559 -17.61 16.26 10.70
C LYS A 559 -17.49 14.95 11.49
N MET A 560 -16.68 14.01 11.02
CA MET A 560 -16.44 12.72 11.69
C MET A 560 -15.72 12.87 13.03
N PHE A 561 -14.76 13.79 13.15
CA PHE A 561 -14.03 14.00 14.41
C PHE A 561 -14.84 14.71 15.50
N GLY A 562 -15.95 15.38 15.15
CA GLY A 562 -16.91 15.95 16.10
C GLY A 562 -16.50 17.28 16.75
N LYS A 563 -17.36 17.80 17.64
CA LYS A 563 -17.26 19.16 18.24
C LYS A 563 -15.99 19.38 19.08
N ASP A 564 -15.41 18.37 19.73
CA ASP A 564 -14.17 18.56 20.51
C ASP A 564 -12.95 18.82 19.62
N SER A 565 -12.92 18.25 18.41
CA SER A 565 -11.94 18.66 17.41
C SER A 565 -12.27 20.01 16.80
N LYS A 566 -13.47 20.56 17.02
CA LYS A 566 -13.91 21.90 16.64
C LYS A 566 -13.64 22.93 17.75
N ASN A 567 -13.51 22.51 19.01
CA ASN A 567 -13.21 23.37 20.17
C ASN A 567 -11.71 23.58 20.41
N LEU A 568 -10.84 22.72 19.86
CA LEU A 568 -9.44 23.09 19.59
C LEU A 568 -9.35 24.28 18.60
N LEU A 569 -10.47 24.63 17.94
CA LEU A 569 -10.57 25.41 16.70
C LEU A 569 -11.61 26.52 16.76
N GLU A 570 -11.79 27.16 17.91
CA GLU A 570 -12.69 28.30 17.96
C GLU A 570 -12.19 29.41 17.00
N ASP A 571 -12.97 29.56 15.92
CA ASP A 571 -13.17 30.70 15.03
C ASP A 571 -12.57 30.71 13.61
N LYS A 572 -11.73 29.75 13.21
CA LYS A 572 -11.37 29.44 11.78
C LYS A 572 -10.95 27.98 11.69
N SER A 573 -11.21 27.26 10.58
CA SER A 573 -10.81 25.84 10.49
C SER A 573 -9.34 25.69 10.91
N PHE A 574 -9.02 24.71 11.76
CA PHE A 574 -7.65 24.40 12.22
C PHE A 574 -6.64 24.61 11.12
N VAL A 575 -6.99 24.02 9.99
CA VAL A 575 -6.21 23.90 8.79
C VAL A 575 -5.91 25.28 8.24
N GLU A 576 -6.86 26.22 8.23
CA GLU A 576 -6.59 27.61 7.86
C GLU A 576 -5.61 28.31 8.82
N GLN A 577 -5.76 28.12 10.13
CA GLN A 577 -4.86 28.73 11.11
C GLN A 577 -3.45 28.13 10.99
N PHE A 578 -3.39 26.81 10.92
CA PHE A 578 -2.17 26.01 10.74
C PHE A 578 -1.41 26.39 9.46
N ARG A 579 -2.13 26.55 8.34
CA ARG A 579 -1.55 27.01 7.07
C ARG A 579 -0.94 28.41 7.21
N LYS A 580 -1.54 29.29 8.03
CA LYS A 580 -1.07 30.66 8.29
C LYS A 580 0.03 30.74 9.35
N MET A 581 0.26 29.71 10.15
CA MET A 581 1.35 29.68 11.15
C MET A 581 2.72 29.79 10.45
N LYS A 582 3.51 30.77 10.89
CA LYS A 582 4.84 31.05 10.35
C LYS A 582 5.96 30.40 11.15
N ASP A 583 5.81 30.27 12.47
CA ASP A 583 6.82 29.63 13.31
C ASP A 583 6.80 28.10 13.10
N PRO A 584 7.91 27.51 12.62
CA PRO A 584 8.01 26.06 12.45
C PRO A 584 7.80 25.25 13.74
N LYS A 585 8.19 25.79 14.91
CA LYS A 585 8.06 25.09 16.19
C LYS A 585 6.61 25.04 16.65
N GLU A 586 5.93 26.18 16.65
CA GLU A 586 4.49 26.26 16.96
C GLU A 586 3.68 25.41 16.00
N LYS A 587 4.02 25.45 14.70
CA LYS A 587 3.36 24.64 13.67
C LYS A 587 3.56 23.15 13.92
N THR A 588 4.76 22.70 14.26
CA THR A 588 5.01 21.28 14.59
C THR A 588 4.22 20.85 15.82
N LYS A 589 4.22 21.68 16.87
CA LYS A 589 3.47 21.40 18.10
C LYS A 589 1.95 21.32 17.85
N ALA A 590 1.39 22.26 17.11
CA ALA A 590 -0.03 22.26 16.75
C ALA A 590 -0.43 21.01 15.93
N LYS A 591 0.43 20.59 14.99
CA LYS A 591 0.25 19.35 14.23
C LYS A 591 0.19 18.13 15.16
N GLU A 592 1.17 18.01 16.05
CA GLU A 592 1.26 16.88 17.00
C GLU A 592 0.06 16.85 17.95
N GLU A 593 -0.35 17.99 18.50
CA GLU A 593 -1.54 18.11 19.35
C GLU A 593 -2.82 17.69 18.62
N PHE A 594 -3.00 18.12 17.37
CA PHE A 594 -4.12 17.73 16.53
C PHE A 594 -4.13 16.22 16.25
N LEU A 595 -3.00 15.66 15.78
CA LEU A 595 -2.91 14.24 15.48
C LEU A 595 -3.11 13.38 16.72
N ASN A 596 -2.60 13.80 17.88
CA ASN A 596 -2.83 13.10 19.14
C ASN A 596 -4.32 13.15 19.56
N ASN A 597 -5.03 14.26 19.32
CA ASN A 597 -6.47 14.35 19.53
C ASN A 597 -7.26 13.43 18.58
N VAL A 598 -6.88 13.35 17.31
CA VAL A 598 -7.51 12.43 16.36
C VAL A 598 -7.24 10.98 16.77
N LYS A 599 -6.01 10.64 17.16
CA LYS A 599 -5.64 9.29 17.61
C LYS A 599 -6.40 8.83 18.84
N SER A 600 -6.67 9.72 19.80
CA SER A 600 -7.46 9.36 20.99
C SER A 600 -8.89 8.96 20.66
N LYS A 601 -9.38 9.36 19.47
CA LYS A 601 -10.70 8.99 18.94
C LYS A 601 -10.70 7.69 18.13
N ILE A 602 -9.54 7.10 17.87
CA ILE A 602 -9.46 5.81 17.18
C ILE A 602 -9.54 4.69 18.21
N ALA A 603 -10.55 3.84 18.06
CA ALA A 603 -10.68 2.59 18.79
C ALA A 603 -10.40 1.42 17.85
N ILE A 604 -9.47 0.55 18.24
CA ILE A 604 -9.22 -0.73 17.56
C ILE A 604 -9.94 -1.81 18.36
N ASP A 605 -11.15 -2.11 17.90
CA ASP A 605 -12.04 -3.06 18.53
C ASP A 605 -11.69 -4.49 18.08
N TYR A 606 -11.53 -5.36 19.08
CA TYR A 606 -11.20 -6.76 18.89
C TYR A 606 -11.39 -7.55 20.17
N SER A 607 -12.03 -8.71 20.04
CA SER A 607 -12.20 -9.71 21.10
C SER A 607 -11.32 -10.94 20.86
N ASP A 608 -10.99 -11.74 21.88
CA ASP A 608 -10.27 -12.99 21.62
C ASP A 608 -11.15 -13.96 20.81
N GLY A 609 -10.60 -14.54 19.74
CA GLY A 609 -11.33 -15.44 18.85
C GLY A 609 -12.08 -14.77 17.68
N GLU A 610 -11.94 -13.45 17.43
CA GLU A 610 -12.49 -12.85 16.20
C GLU A 610 -11.60 -13.11 14.99
N LYS A 611 -12.21 -13.35 13.82
CA LYS A 611 -11.48 -13.49 12.55
C LYS A 611 -10.98 -12.16 11.99
N VAL A 612 -11.64 -11.07 12.37
CA VAL A 612 -11.37 -9.70 11.95
C VAL A 612 -11.68 -8.76 13.10
N GLY A 613 -10.89 -7.71 13.24
CA GLY A 613 -11.13 -6.59 14.16
C GLY A 613 -11.71 -5.40 13.39
N THR A 614 -12.30 -4.45 14.12
CA THR A 614 -12.90 -3.24 13.55
C THR A 614 -12.18 -2.01 14.04
N ILE A 615 -11.74 -1.15 13.12
CA ILE A 615 -11.22 0.17 13.43
C ILE A 615 -12.38 1.16 13.38
N LYS A 616 -12.67 1.75 14.53
CA LYS A 616 -13.74 2.72 14.72
C LYS A 616 -13.15 4.10 15.02
N PHE A 617 -13.75 5.12 14.44
CA PHE A 617 -13.56 6.49 14.91
C PHE A 617 -14.72 6.85 15.82
N ILE A 618 -14.41 7.42 16.99
CA ILE A 618 -15.37 7.85 17.99
C ILE A 618 -15.47 9.37 17.88
N GLY A 619 -16.60 9.85 17.36
CA GLY A 619 -16.89 11.27 17.28
C GLY A 619 -18.02 11.69 18.20
N ASP A 620 -18.19 13.00 18.33
CA ASP A 620 -19.36 13.64 18.91
C ASP A 620 -20.15 14.31 17.79
N ILE A 621 -21.35 13.81 17.52
CA ILE A 621 -22.33 14.49 16.66
C ILE A 621 -23.44 14.97 17.57
N ASP A 622 -23.55 16.30 17.71
CA ASP A 622 -24.59 16.98 18.48
C ASP A 622 -24.77 16.50 19.94
N GLY A 623 -23.65 16.33 20.64
CA GLY A 623 -23.61 15.91 22.04
C GLY A 623 -23.80 14.41 22.23
N LYS A 624 -23.81 13.63 21.13
CA LYS A 624 -23.93 12.17 21.17
C LYS A 624 -22.64 11.52 20.68
N LYS A 625 -22.07 10.68 21.55
CA LYS A 625 -20.98 9.77 21.18
C LYS A 625 -21.45 8.86 20.05
N THR A 626 -20.79 8.93 18.91
CA THR A 626 -21.11 8.18 17.70
C THR A 626 -19.89 7.39 17.25
N GLU A 627 -20.09 6.11 16.91
CA GLU A 627 -19.04 5.22 16.41
C GLU A 627 -19.13 5.09 14.89
N PHE A 628 -18.01 5.33 14.21
CA PHE A 628 -17.86 5.20 12.76
C PHE A 628 -16.94 4.02 12.45
N PRO A 629 -17.47 2.82 12.12
CA PRO A 629 -16.65 1.65 11.79
C PRO A 629 -16.08 1.82 10.39
N LEU A 630 -14.88 2.39 10.24
CA LEU A 630 -14.36 2.78 8.93
C LEU A 630 -13.62 1.66 8.21
N PHE A 631 -12.89 0.83 8.98
CA PHE A 631 -12.10 -0.26 8.43
C PHE A 631 -12.27 -1.54 9.25
N THR A 632 -12.14 -2.68 8.59
CA THR A 632 -11.80 -3.94 9.24
C THR A 632 -10.32 -4.23 9.06
N MET A 633 -9.75 -5.01 9.99
CA MET A 633 -8.41 -5.57 9.84
C MET A 633 -8.45 -7.07 10.15
N GLY A 634 -7.62 -7.87 9.50
CA GLY A 634 -7.59 -9.31 9.74
C GLY A 634 -6.44 -10.02 9.07
N VAL A 635 -6.19 -11.24 9.54
CA VAL A 635 -5.34 -12.21 8.87
C VAL A 635 -6.23 -13.13 8.07
N ARG A 636 -5.93 -13.31 6.79
CA ARG A 636 -6.71 -14.19 5.93
C ARG A 636 -5.83 -14.95 4.97
N THR A 637 -5.99 -16.27 4.98
CA THR A 637 -5.36 -17.13 3.99
C THR A 637 -6.33 -17.38 2.83
N LYS A 638 -5.94 -17.06 1.58
CA LYS A 638 -6.83 -17.24 0.40
C LYS A 638 -7.22 -18.72 0.19
N GLY A 639 -6.31 -19.65 0.49
CA GLY A 639 -6.59 -21.08 0.54
C GLY A 639 -5.56 -21.80 1.43
N ILE A 640 -5.99 -22.77 2.22
CA ILE A 640 -5.08 -23.51 3.11
C ILE A 640 -3.92 -24.10 2.30
N GLY A 641 -2.69 -23.89 2.78
CA GLY A 641 -1.45 -24.26 2.10
C GLY A 641 -0.69 -23.09 1.47
N VAL A 642 -1.28 -21.89 1.37
CA VAL A 642 -0.53 -20.66 1.04
C VAL A 642 -0.22 -19.85 2.30
N SER A 643 0.78 -18.97 2.24
CA SER A 643 1.08 -18.05 3.34
C SER A 643 -0.12 -17.13 3.65
N PRO A 644 -0.32 -16.76 4.92
CA PRO A 644 -1.37 -15.84 5.30
C PRO A 644 -1.17 -14.46 4.66
N GLY A 645 -2.28 -13.76 4.44
CA GLY A 645 -2.29 -12.35 4.08
C GLY A 645 -2.73 -11.49 5.26
N PHE A 646 -2.29 -10.22 5.27
CA PHE A 646 -2.86 -9.19 6.14
C PHE A 646 -3.72 -8.26 5.29
N GLU A 647 -4.94 -8.01 5.74
CA GLU A 647 -5.90 -7.14 5.07
C GLU A 647 -6.38 -6.07 6.05
N MET A 648 -6.36 -4.80 5.62
CA MET A 648 -7.06 -3.70 6.27
C MET A 648 -7.93 -3.01 5.21
N VAL A 649 -9.25 -3.13 5.37
CA VAL A 649 -10.22 -2.89 4.29
C VAL A 649 -11.30 -1.95 4.76
N GLN A 650 -11.70 -1.00 3.91
CA GLN A 650 -12.86 -0.14 4.17
C GLN A 650 -14.13 -0.96 4.37
N THR A 651 -14.94 -0.56 5.33
CA THR A 651 -16.26 -1.15 5.55
C THR A 651 -17.27 -0.62 4.53
N SER A 652 -18.40 -1.32 4.41
CA SER A 652 -19.56 -0.77 3.70
C SER A 652 -20.10 0.51 4.33
N PHE A 653 -19.87 0.70 5.64
CA PHE A 653 -20.22 1.95 6.32
C PHE A 653 -19.44 3.12 5.72
N MET A 654 -18.11 3.00 5.59
CA MET A 654 -17.27 4.06 5.02
C MET A 654 -17.69 4.39 3.58
N GLY A 655 -17.95 3.37 2.75
CA GLY A 655 -18.42 3.57 1.38
C GLY A 655 -19.73 4.37 1.31
N ASN A 656 -20.73 3.99 2.10
CA ASN A 656 -21.99 4.72 2.18
C ASN A 656 -21.83 6.13 2.78
N ALA A 657 -20.94 6.28 3.77
CA ALA A 657 -20.68 7.56 4.41
C ALA A 657 -20.01 8.57 3.48
N LEU A 658 -19.16 8.11 2.56
CA LEU A 658 -18.59 8.95 1.50
C LEU A 658 -19.68 9.46 0.55
N GLU A 659 -20.67 8.62 0.24
CA GLU A 659 -21.75 8.97 -0.69
C GLU A 659 -22.83 9.87 -0.06
N HIS A 660 -23.21 9.60 1.19
CA HIS A 660 -24.39 10.19 1.84
C HIS A 660 -24.07 11.01 3.10
N GLY A 661 -22.80 11.10 3.50
CA GLY A 661 -22.37 11.71 4.76
C GLY A 661 -22.30 10.71 5.92
N PHE A 662 -21.65 11.07 7.02
CA PHE A 662 -21.42 10.18 8.16
C PHE A 662 -22.65 9.95 9.05
N GLU A 663 -23.73 10.71 8.84
CA GLU A 663 -24.97 10.57 9.60
C GLU A 663 -25.90 9.57 8.93
N ILE A 664 -25.98 8.37 9.52
CA ILE A 664 -26.80 7.26 9.00
C ILE A 664 -28.26 7.68 8.81
N ASP A 665 -28.79 8.53 9.70
CA ASP A 665 -30.19 8.94 9.67
C ASP A 665 -30.51 9.84 8.46
N GLU A 666 -29.50 10.50 7.89
CA GLU A 666 -29.59 11.29 6.65
C GLU A 666 -29.52 10.42 5.38
N TRP A 667 -29.17 9.13 5.50
CA TRP A 667 -29.03 8.24 4.33
C TRP A 667 -30.37 7.95 3.66
N PRO A 668 -30.38 7.68 2.33
CA PRO A 668 -31.55 7.15 1.65
C PRO A 668 -32.06 5.89 2.34
N GLU A 669 -33.39 5.77 2.46
CA GLU A 669 -34.02 4.71 3.25
C GLU A 669 -33.58 3.31 2.84
N GLU A 670 -33.48 3.05 1.54
CA GLU A 670 -33.03 1.75 1.01
C GLU A 670 -31.56 1.46 1.36
N THR A 671 -30.65 2.44 1.20
CA THR A 671 -29.24 2.29 1.58
C THR A 671 -29.12 2.01 3.08
N ARG A 672 -29.86 2.76 3.89
CA ARG A 672 -29.89 2.63 5.34
C ARG A 672 -30.42 1.26 5.80
N LYS A 673 -31.55 0.81 5.26
CA LYS A 673 -32.13 -0.52 5.52
C LYS A 673 -31.17 -1.64 5.11
N LYS A 674 -30.57 -1.54 3.93
CA LYS A 674 -29.62 -2.54 3.42
C LYS A 674 -28.39 -2.64 4.33
N TRP A 675 -27.86 -1.50 4.77
CA TRP A 675 -26.76 -1.45 5.73
C TRP A 675 -27.16 -2.09 7.06
N TRP A 676 -28.28 -1.68 7.65
CA TRP A 676 -28.78 -2.26 8.90
C TRP A 676 -28.99 -3.77 8.82
N ASN A 677 -29.68 -4.26 7.79
CA ASN A 677 -29.92 -5.69 7.62
C ASN A 677 -28.61 -6.46 7.42
N GLY A 678 -27.66 -5.88 6.68
CA GLY A 678 -26.33 -6.45 6.50
C GLY A 678 -25.55 -6.53 7.80
N GLU A 679 -25.59 -5.48 8.61
CA GLU A 679 -24.89 -5.40 9.89
C GLU A 679 -25.53 -6.33 10.93
N MET A 680 -26.85 -6.37 11.03
CA MET A 680 -27.59 -7.32 11.85
C MET A 680 -27.28 -8.77 11.45
N SER A 681 -27.28 -9.07 10.15
CA SER A 681 -26.93 -10.40 9.64
C SER A 681 -25.48 -10.77 9.94
N ARG A 682 -24.55 -9.79 9.92
CA ARG A 682 -23.15 -10.00 10.30
C ARG A 682 -23.06 -10.34 11.79
N ILE A 683 -23.69 -9.54 12.65
CA ILE A 683 -23.72 -9.76 14.10
C ILE A 683 -24.34 -11.12 14.42
N ASP A 684 -25.44 -11.50 13.77
CA ASP A 684 -26.09 -12.79 13.97
C ASP A 684 -25.19 -13.96 13.59
N LYS A 685 -24.48 -13.87 12.46
CA LYS A 685 -23.49 -14.87 12.05
C LYS A 685 -22.32 -14.95 13.03
N ASP A 686 -21.86 -13.80 13.52
CA ASP A 686 -20.79 -13.75 14.51
C ASP A 686 -21.26 -14.40 15.82
N LEU A 687 -22.45 -14.07 16.33
CA LEU A 687 -23.07 -14.66 17.52
C LEU A 687 -23.26 -16.18 17.39
N GLN A 688 -23.63 -16.69 16.21
CA GLN A 688 -23.74 -18.13 15.95
C GLN A 688 -22.39 -18.87 15.98
N SER A 689 -21.29 -18.14 15.81
CA SER A 689 -19.95 -18.71 15.69
C SER A 689 -19.08 -18.54 16.94
N ILE A 690 -19.61 -17.89 17.98
CA ILE A 690 -18.90 -17.61 19.23
C ILE A 690 -19.67 -18.18 20.42
N ASP A 691 -18.95 -18.44 21.52
CA ASP A 691 -19.56 -18.84 22.79
C ASP A 691 -20.47 -17.71 23.33
N GLU A 692 -21.74 -18.03 23.57
CA GLU A 692 -22.77 -17.12 24.09
C GLU A 692 -22.43 -16.53 25.47
N THR A 693 -21.50 -17.13 26.22
CA THR A 693 -21.07 -16.62 27.53
C THR A 693 -19.85 -15.67 27.47
N SER A 694 -19.25 -15.53 26.29
CA SER A 694 -18.05 -14.70 26.10
C SER A 694 -18.31 -13.19 26.33
N PRO A 695 -17.30 -12.39 26.68
CA PRO A 695 -17.43 -10.94 26.71
C PRO A 695 -17.92 -10.36 25.36
N ARG A 696 -17.49 -10.95 24.24
CA ARG A 696 -17.90 -10.55 22.89
C ARG A 696 -19.37 -10.80 22.62
N SER A 697 -19.94 -11.92 23.05
CA SER A 697 -21.37 -12.16 22.84
C SER A 697 -22.19 -11.09 23.55
N LYS A 698 -21.78 -10.67 24.76
CA LYS A 698 -22.41 -9.57 25.49
C LYS A 698 -22.26 -8.23 24.77
N ASP A 699 -21.07 -7.91 24.26
CA ASP A 699 -20.83 -6.66 23.51
C ASP A 699 -21.61 -6.64 22.18
N LEU A 700 -21.65 -7.75 21.45
CA LEU A 700 -22.41 -7.90 20.21
C LEU A 700 -23.92 -7.87 20.46
N ILE A 701 -24.40 -8.49 21.54
CA ILE A 701 -25.80 -8.39 21.97
C ILE A 701 -26.15 -6.94 22.31
N SER A 702 -25.32 -6.25 23.10
CA SER A 702 -25.53 -4.84 23.43
C SER A 702 -25.49 -3.95 22.18
N TYR A 703 -24.56 -4.19 21.25
CA TYR A 703 -24.50 -3.46 19.98
C TYR A 703 -25.73 -3.74 19.09
N LYS A 704 -26.17 -5.00 19.05
CA LYS A 704 -27.40 -5.42 18.34
C LYS A 704 -28.64 -4.78 18.94
N GLU A 705 -28.75 -4.72 20.27
CA GLU A 705 -29.82 -4.03 20.99
C GLU A 705 -29.80 -2.53 20.68
N HIS A 706 -28.64 -1.88 20.76
CA HIS A 706 -28.48 -0.47 20.41
C HIS A 706 -28.87 -0.17 18.95
N LEU A 707 -28.47 -1.03 17.99
CA LEU A 707 -28.91 -0.91 16.59
C LEU A 707 -30.42 -1.10 16.45
N THR A 708 -30.99 -2.06 17.19
CA THR A 708 -32.44 -2.35 17.18
C THR A 708 -33.25 -1.18 17.75
N ASP A 709 -32.79 -0.58 18.85
CA ASP A 709 -33.41 0.59 19.46
C ASP A 709 -33.36 1.78 18.53
N ARG A 710 -32.22 2.05 17.88
CA ARG A 710 -32.12 3.10 16.85
C ARG A 710 -33.12 2.90 15.71
N ILE A 711 -33.30 1.66 15.24
CA ILE A 711 -34.29 1.33 14.21
C ILE A 711 -35.72 1.59 14.71
N LYS A 712 -36.02 1.24 15.97
CA LYS A 712 -37.33 1.43 16.58
C LYS A 712 -37.67 2.92 16.74
N THR A 713 -36.76 3.70 17.34
CA THR A 713 -36.92 5.15 17.51
C THR A 713 -37.12 5.85 16.17
N PHE A 714 -36.40 5.43 15.12
CA PHE A 714 -36.59 5.98 13.78
C PHE A 714 -37.99 5.71 13.22
N LYS A 715 -38.49 4.47 13.35
CA LYS A 715 -39.86 4.10 12.90
C LYS A 715 -40.94 4.87 13.68
N GLU A 716 -40.74 5.09 14.97
CA GLU A 716 -41.66 5.86 15.82
C GLU A 716 -41.65 7.36 15.45
N HIS A 717 -40.47 7.94 15.20
CA HIS A 717 -40.34 9.32 14.75
C HIS A 717 -41.00 9.52 13.38
N TYR A 718 -40.81 8.61 12.43
CA TYR A 718 -41.44 8.69 11.11
C TYR A 718 -42.97 8.55 11.18
N LYS A 719 -43.48 7.66 12.04
CA LYS A 719 -44.92 7.56 12.31
C LYS A 719 -45.47 8.84 12.93
N SER A 720 -44.76 9.44 13.89
CA SER A 720 -45.15 10.70 14.53
C SER A 720 -45.16 11.87 13.55
N VAL A 721 -44.15 11.99 12.68
CA VAL A 721 -44.09 13.02 11.63
C VAL A 721 -45.19 12.81 10.58
N ALA A 722 -45.42 11.57 10.15
CA ALA A 722 -46.51 11.24 9.23
C ALA A 722 -47.89 11.52 9.85
N HIS A 723 -48.07 11.27 11.15
CA HIS A 723 -49.30 11.58 11.87
C HIS A 723 -49.50 13.09 11.99
N GLY A 724 -48.45 13.84 12.34
CA GLY A 724 -48.50 15.30 12.42
C GLY A 724 -48.77 15.97 11.07
N ILE A 725 -48.21 15.45 9.97
CA ILE A 725 -48.54 15.91 8.62
C ILE A 725 -50.00 15.60 8.28
N HIS A 726 -50.52 14.44 8.68
CA HIS A 726 -51.92 14.07 8.47
C HIS A 726 -52.87 14.97 9.26
N GLU A 727 -52.56 15.29 10.53
CA GLU A 727 -53.34 16.22 11.35
C GLU A 727 -53.31 17.65 10.82
N VAL A 728 -52.15 18.13 10.33
CA VAL A 728 -52.04 19.46 9.71
C VAL A 728 -52.83 19.53 8.40
N ILE A 729 -52.86 18.46 7.60
CA ILE A 729 -53.66 18.38 6.36
C ILE A 729 -55.16 18.28 6.68
N GLN A 730 -55.56 17.63 7.77
CA GLN A 730 -56.97 17.56 8.19
C GLN A 730 -57.47 18.87 8.79
N THR A 731 -56.64 19.59 9.55
CA THR A 731 -57.00 20.88 10.16
C THR A 731 -56.97 22.07 9.19
N THR A 732 -56.33 21.94 8.02
CA THR A 732 -56.36 22.94 6.94
C THR A 732 -57.49 22.74 5.93
N ASN A 733 -58.26 21.63 6.04
CA ASN A 733 -59.42 21.33 5.20
C ASN A 733 -60.77 21.43 5.96
N THR A 734 -60.76 22.04 7.15
CA THR A 734 -61.93 22.50 7.91
C THR A 734 -61.85 24.00 8.09
#